data_AF-A0A8R2H5X7-F1
#
_entry.id   AF-A0A8R2H5X7-F1
#
_cell.length_a   1.000
_cell.length_b   1.000
_cell.length_c   1.000
_cell.angle_alpha   90.00
_cell.angle_beta   90.00
_cell.angle_gamma   90.00
#
_symmetry.space_group_name_H-M   'P 1'
#
loop_
_entity.id
_entity.type
_entity.pdbx_description
1 polymer ?
#
loop_
_entity_poly.entity_id
_entity_poly.type
_entity_poly.pdbx_seq_one_letter_code
_entity_poly.pdbx_strand_id
1 'polypeptide(L)'
;MTQPMSDEDWRVFDILCGQKMDSEDTISNHEMISTLKSELAALQFKRDRLISELQDTKGQLRTRDQRTVELEAETEMLKEQQVRQNSIIASLRNRIKELEEQERSLTTSLGRADMSAESLARENRHQAEKCSELERRIDLLELNCTKAENARDSARRSMSEFVSRASMALGYESLNSDSPAAVDVVLSKASEMHQELNRLRRKNISASENVTSIEIELRNCREQLERALADKENLQRQAAGHILEIDKLKQEKEHLEMQQRVMERDLSELRDKLMATNRSLGIASNNIASQEATISTLRNDLRGHDERCQKMQIDMQHFLESLAVCLTSADGYVQSTECGVKDAVKRLVNELANKNTLHGESKDRIISLTDRVERLQIDQDRLASENRVLADERRNLETRLNHAESELNVCEMTKEHLRNDKTIFVTFLDKLSRVMHMDQIAKDVGVDLHTESLLLRAEQLAKLEYDKNIDKSALVYQLQRRVRTLRDQLQRRDLHLDLLRRKISVQDESTKLRTLLETERDEANIRAKKLQKQLDKAQLQLTECRAQIRDLKLQLSDAGDCKLTSLERAKKIDDLEKRLVESEMLRMRFSRKVTVLKEQLKSTSDCHNQDKTLNEHTMRVLQDDLSSVKFQLSEVKRRECSLEDLRRTVISLLALDSSCTDYEITSKITKLVAAHREFSILSKRYDDPLPPYVHHLPPPSESSDPTTMDDFEILNNAYNKRPLRKT
;
A
#
# COMPACT_ATOMS: atom_id res chain seq x y z
N MET A 1 51.51 -4.99 -11.62
CA MET A 1 52.85 -5.64 -11.58
C MET A 1 53.45 -5.48 -12.96
N THR A 2 54.59 -4.81 -13.08
CA THR A 2 55.28 -4.59 -14.36
C THR A 2 56.28 -5.72 -14.58
N GLN A 3 56.01 -6.56 -15.58
CA GLN A 3 56.90 -7.64 -16.00
C GLN A 3 57.90 -7.09 -17.02
N PRO A 4 59.22 -7.34 -16.89
CA PRO A 4 60.20 -6.89 -17.87
C PRO A 4 60.03 -7.67 -19.18
N MET A 5 60.24 -7.01 -20.32
CA MET A 5 60.33 -7.67 -21.62
C MET A 5 61.57 -8.58 -21.67
N SER A 6 61.52 -9.60 -22.52
CA SER A 6 62.61 -10.54 -22.77
C SER A 6 63.60 -10.03 -23.82
N ASP A 7 64.77 -10.65 -23.89
CA ASP A 7 65.74 -10.39 -24.97
C ASP A 7 65.24 -10.86 -26.35
N GLU A 8 64.21 -11.71 -26.41
CA GLU A 8 63.55 -12.08 -27.67
C GLU A 8 62.63 -10.97 -28.17
N ASP A 9 61.95 -10.23 -27.28
CA ASP A 9 61.18 -9.03 -27.65
C ASP A 9 62.09 -7.95 -28.27
N TRP A 10 63.30 -7.77 -27.71
CA TRP A 10 64.33 -6.88 -28.27
C TRP A 10 64.81 -7.34 -29.66
N ARG A 11 64.99 -8.64 -29.89
CA ARG A 11 65.35 -9.17 -31.21
C ARG A 11 64.24 -8.98 -32.24
N VAL A 12 62.98 -9.14 -31.85
CA VAL A 12 61.83 -8.86 -32.73
C VAL A 12 61.77 -7.37 -33.09
N PHE A 13 62.04 -6.48 -32.13
CA PHE A 13 62.12 -5.04 -32.38
C PHE A 13 63.25 -4.68 -33.37
N ASP A 14 64.45 -5.22 -33.18
CA ASP A 14 65.61 -4.94 -34.04
C ASP A 14 65.42 -5.47 -35.48
N ILE A 15 64.73 -6.61 -35.64
CA ILE A 15 64.33 -7.15 -36.95
C ILE A 15 63.25 -6.27 -37.63
N LEU A 16 62.30 -5.73 -36.87
CA LEU A 16 61.23 -4.87 -37.40
C LEU A 16 61.68 -3.43 -37.73
N CYS A 17 62.77 -2.95 -37.13
CA CYS A 17 63.25 -1.57 -37.30
C CYS A 17 64.64 -1.46 -37.98
N GLY A 18 65.36 -2.56 -38.17
CA GLY A 18 66.76 -2.56 -38.65
C GLY A 18 66.95 -2.37 -40.16
N GLN A 19 65.92 -2.51 -41.00
CA GLN A 19 66.06 -2.33 -42.45
C GLN A 19 66.05 -0.85 -42.85
N LYS A 20 67.22 -0.35 -43.26
CA LYS A 20 67.32 0.86 -44.09
C LYS A 20 66.65 0.57 -45.44
N MET A 21 65.61 1.32 -45.78
CA MET A 21 65.01 1.32 -47.12
C MET A 21 65.71 2.34 -48.01
N ASP A 22 65.94 1.97 -49.27
CA ASP A 22 66.40 2.90 -50.31
C ASP A 22 65.26 3.82 -50.80
N SER A 23 65.63 4.94 -51.41
CA SER A 23 64.77 6.13 -51.48
C SER A 23 63.56 6.07 -52.42
N GLU A 24 63.37 5.00 -53.21
CA GLU A 24 62.24 4.88 -54.14
C GLU A 24 61.05 4.08 -53.56
N ASP A 25 61.26 3.14 -52.63
CA ASP A 25 60.19 2.33 -52.01
C ASP A 25 59.29 3.10 -51.04
N THR A 26 59.63 4.37 -50.74
CA THR A 26 58.94 5.20 -49.76
C THR A 26 57.47 5.50 -50.13
N ILE A 27 57.15 5.57 -51.43
CA ILE A 27 55.77 5.84 -51.90
C ILE A 27 54.89 4.60 -51.72
N SER A 28 55.36 3.42 -52.16
CA SER A 28 54.61 2.16 -52.04
C SER A 28 54.39 1.77 -50.57
N ASN A 29 55.41 1.96 -49.71
CA ASN A 29 55.25 1.79 -48.28
C ASN A 29 54.25 2.78 -47.67
N HIS A 30 54.13 4.01 -48.19
CA HIS A 30 53.12 4.96 -47.70
C HIS A 30 51.69 4.52 -48.04
N GLU A 31 51.45 3.97 -49.23
CA GLU A 31 50.15 3.38 -49.58
C GLU A 31 49.84 2.13 -48.76
N MET A 32 50.84 1.27 -48.51
CA MET A 32 50.68 0.07 -47.67
C MET A 32 50.39 0.42 -46.20
N ILE A 33 51.09 1.43 -45.65
CA ILE A 33 50.83 1.96 -44.31
C ILE A 33 49.48 2.68 -44.24
N SER A 34 49.04 3.33 -45.32
CA SER A 34 47.73 3.99 -45.41
C SER A 34 46.59 2.97 -45.43
N THR A 35 46.71 1.92 -46.23
CA THR A 35 45.73 0.81 -46.28
C THR A 35 45.68 0.04 -44.97
N LEU A 36 46.82 -0.32 -44.36
CA LEU A 36 46.86 -0.94 -43.03
C LEU A 36 46.26 -0.05 -41.93
N LYS A 37 46.45 1.28 -41.98
CA LYS A 37 45.76 2.22 -41.07
C LYS A 37 44.26 2.29 -41.33
N SER A 38 43.82 2.22 -42.59
CA SER A 38 42.41 2.17 -42.97
C SER A 38 41.73 0.90 -42.49
N GLU A 39 42.38 -0.26 -42.67
CA GLU A 39 41.90 -1.55 -42.15
C GLU A 39 41.89 -1.59 -40.62
N LEU A 40 42.93 -1.06 -39.96
CA LEU A 40 42.95 -0.93 -38.50
C LEU A 40 41.80 -0.05 -37.99
N ALA A 41 41.53 1.08 -38.64
CA ALA A 41 40.42 1.96 -38.31
C ALA A 41 39.05 1.29 -38.56
N ALA A 42 38.90 0.54 -39.66
CA ALA A 42 37.69 -0.21 -39.97
C ALA A 42 37.46 -1.36 -38.95
N LEU A 43 38.52 -2.03 -38.51
CA LEU A 43 38.47 -3.06 -37.47
C LEU A 43 38.19 -2.47 -36.08
N GLN A 44 38.74 -1.30 -35.75
CA GLN A 44 38.40 -0.55 -34.53
C GLN A 44 36.94 -0.11 -34.53
N PHE A 45 36.46 0.50 -35.63
CA PHE A 45 35.04 0.85 -35.78
C PHE A 45 34.12 -0.38 -35.68
N LYS A 46 34.51 -1.52 -36.29
CA LYS A 46 33.76 -2.78 -36.19
C LYS A 46 33.77 -3.35 -34.77
N ARG A 47 34.90 -3.27 -34.05
CA ARG A 47 35.02 -3.62 -32.63
C ARG A 47 34.09 -2.76 -31.77
N ASP A 48 34.13 -1.44 -31.93
CA ASP A 48 33.38 -0.50 -31.08
C ASP A 48 31.88 -0.57 -31.35
N ARG A 49 31.50 -0.78 -32.62
CA ARG A 49 30.13 -1.13 -33.00
C ARG A 49 29.67 -2.44 -32.34
N LEU A 50 30.47 -3.51 -32.40
CA LEU A 50 30.14 -4.79 -31.77
C LEU A 50 30.08 -4.68 -30.23
N ILE A 51 30.89 -3.81 -29.61
CA ILE A 51 30.81 -3.50 -28.18
C ILE A 51 29.48 -2.80 -27.86
N SER A 52 29.05 -1.83 -28.67
CA SER A 52 27.74 -1.17 -28.52
C SER A 52 26.60 -2.17 -28.67
N GLU A 53 26.58 -2.96 -29.76
CA GLU A 53 25.56 -4.00 -30.00
C GLU A 53 25.53 -5.04 -28.85
N LEU A 54 26.68 -5.34 -28.23
CA LEU A 54 26.82 -6.23 -27.08
C LEU A 54 26.42 -5.56 -25.74
N GLN A 55 26.48 -4.23 -25.61
CA GLN A 55 25.89 -3.50 -24.49
C GLN A 55 24.37 -3.39 -24.63
N ASP A 56 23.87 -3.09 -25.83
CA ASP A 56 22.44 -2.97 -26.11
C ASP A 56 21.72 -4.30 -25.90
N THR A 57 22.27 -5.41 -26.41
CA THR A 57 21.73 -6.76 -26.16
C THR A 57 21.77 -7.16 -24.68
N LYS A 58 22.80 -6.76 -23.92
CA LYS A 58 22.83 -6.93 -22.45
C LYS A 58 21.78 -6.07 -21.74
N GLY A 59 21.50 -4.87 -22.23
CA GLY A 59 20.43 -3.99 -21.73
C GLY A 59 19.04 -4.59 -21.98
N GLN A 60 18.83 -5.11 -23.19
CA GLN A 60 17.61 -5.83 -23.57
C GLN A 60 17.42 -7.13 -22.78
N LEU A 61 18.50 -7.89 -22.52
CA LEU A 61 18.43 -9.10 -21.70
C LEU A 61 17.93 -8.76 -20.28
N ARG A 62 18.59 -7.79 -19.62
CA ARG A 62 18.19 -7.33 -18.27
C ARG A 62 16.74 -6.84 -18.19
N THR A 63 16.22 -6.19 -19.24
CA THR A 63 14.81 -5.77 -19.27
C THR A 63 13.85 -6.93 -19.52
N ARG A 64 14.28 -7.99 -20.21
CA ARG A 64 13.51 -9.25 -20.29
C ARG A 64 13.56 -10.04 -18.99
N ASP A 65 14.70 -10.09 -18.32
CA ASP A 65 14.87 -10.76 -17.02
C ASP A 65 13.98 -10.09 -15.96
N GLN A 66 14.08 -8.76 -15.83
CA GLN A 66 13.23 -7.94 -14.96
C GLN A 66 11.73 -8.19 -15.23
N ARG A 67 11.32 -8.16 -16.51
CA ARG A 67 9.93 -8.43 -16.90
C ARG A 67 9.49 -9.87 -16.67
N THR A 68 10.43 -10.82 -16.64
CA THR A 68 10.13 -12.23 -16.31
C THR A 68 9.84 -12.35 -14.81
N VAL A 69 10.64 -11.72 -13.96
CA VAL A 69 10.39 -11.66 -12.49
C VAL A 69 9.07 -10.95 -12.18
N GLU A 70 8.73 -9.87 -12.89
CA GLU A 70 7.44 -9.18 -12.76
C GLU A 70 6.25 -10.09 -13.12
N LEU A 71 6.36 -10.86 -14.21
CA LEU A 71 5.34 -11.84 -14.61
C LEU A 71 5.26 -13.02 -13.64
N GLU A 72 6.38 -13.51 -13.12
CA GLU A 72 6.41 -14.57 -12.11
C GLU A 72 5.64 -14.14 -10.85
N ALA A 73 5.94 -12.94 -10.32
CA ALA A 73 5.23 -12.35 -9.19
C ALA A 73 3.72 -12.15 -9.45
N GLU A 74 3.34 -11.71 -10.66
CA GLU A 74 1.93 -11.63 -11.06
C GLU A 74 1.26 -13.02 -11.06
N THR A 75 1.93 -14.08 -11.54
CA THR A 75 1.38 -15.44 -11.45
C THR A 75 1.28 -15.96 -10.02
N GLU A 76 2.18 -15.57 -9.11
CA GLU A 76 2.07 -15.96 -7.69
C GLU A 76 0.90 -15.26 -7.00
N MET A 77 0.71 -13.96 -7.22
CA MET A 77 -0.47 -13.24 -6.75
C MET A 77 -1.77 -13.86 -7.27
N LEU A 78 -1.82 -14.26 -8.55
CA LEU A 78 -2.98 -14.93 -9.14
C LEU A 78 -3.21 -16.33 -8.54
N LYS A 79 -2.15 -17.12 -8.26
CA LYS A 79 -2.26 -18.41 -7.54
C LYS A 79 -2.80 -18.22 -6.13
N GLU A 80 -2.30 -17.25 -5.36
CA GLU A 80 -2.84 -16.94 -4.04
C GLU A 80 -4.31 -16.51 -4.08
N GLN A 81 -4.67 -15.67 -5.06
CA GLN A 81 -6.05 -15.22 -5.24
C GLN A 81 -6.97 -16.40 -5.60
N GLN A 82 -6.53 -17.32 -6.45
CA GLN A 82 -7.23 -18.57 -6.77
C GLN A 82 -7.44 -19.43 -5.51
N VAL A 83 -6.42 -19.60 -4.67
CA VAL A 83 -6.51 -20.36 -3.41
C VAL A 83 -7.48 -19.69 -2.43
N ARG A 84 -7.42 -18.36 -2.27
CA ARG A 84 -8.35 -17.58 -1.44
C ARG A 84 -9.79 -17.66 -1.94
N GLN A 85 -10.01 -17.60 -3.25
CA GLN A 85 -11.35 -17.78 -3.84
C GLN A 85 -11.86 -19.21 -3.64
N ASN A 86 -11.01 -20.22 -3.81
CA ASN A 86 -11.38 -21.63 -3.59
C ASN A 86 -11.77 -21.90 -2.13
N SER A 87 -11.11 -21.30 -1.14
CA SER A 87 -11.49 -21.46 0.28
C SER A 87 -12.83 -20.79 0.61
N ILE A 88 -13.12 -19.61 0.03
CA ILE A 88 -14.42 -18.95 0.12
C ILE A 88 -15.52 -19.82 -0.52
N ILE A 89 -15.27 -20.38 -1.71
CA ILE A 89 -16.21 -21.27 -2.40
C ILE A 89 -16.47 -22.54 -1.57
N ALA A 90 -15.45 -23.11 -0.92
CA ALA A 90 -15.62 -24.25 -0.03
C ALA A 90 -16.47 -23.90 1.21
N SER A 91 -16.20 -22.75 1.85
CA SER A 91 -17.00 -22.25 2.98
C SER A 91 -18.47 -22.02 2.59
N LEU A 92 -18.73 -21.39 1.44
CA LEU A 92 -20.09 -21.16 0.95
C LEU A 92 -20.81 -22.47 0.62
N ARG A 93 -20.12 -23.46 0.02
CA ARG A 93 -20.68 -24.80 -0.24
C ARG A 93 -21.04 -25.55 1.04
N ASN A 94 -20.22 -25.45 2.09
CA ASN A 94 -20.55 -26.03 3.40
C ASN A 94 -21.77 -25.33 4.01
N ARG A 95 -21.82 -23.99 3.96
CA ARG A 95 -22.96 -23.22 4.49
C ARG A 95 -24.26 -23.51 3.74
N ILE A 96 -24.21 -23.78 2.43
CA ILE A 96 -25.39 -24.23 1.66
C ILE A 96 -25.86 -25.59 2.17
N LYS A 97 -24.96 -26.58 2.36
CA LYS A 97 -25.32 -27.89 2.92
C LYS A 97 -25.95 -27.80 4.30
N GLU A 98 -25.40 -26.97 5.19
CA GLU A 98 -25.96 -26.72 6.53
C GLU A 98 -27.40 -26.21 6.44
N LEU A 99 -27.69 -25.29 5.51
CA LEU A 99 -29.03 -24.72 5.31
C LEU A 99 -29.99 -25.74 4.69
N GLU A 100 -29.57 -26.53 3.70
CA GLU A 100 -30.38 -27.61 3.14
C GLU A 100 -30.71 -28.69 4.18
N GLU A 101 -29.77 -29.00 5.08
CA GLU A 101 -29.97 -29.99 6.14
C GLU A 101 -30.87 -29.47 7.26
N GLN A 102 -30.76 -28.18 7.59
CA GLN A 102 -31.73 -27.48 8.45
C GLN A 102 -33.13 -27.48 7.82
N GLU A 103 -33.27 -27.18 6.53
CA GLU A 103 -34.55 -27.23 5.81
C GLU A 103 -35.17 -28.63 5.89
N ARG A 104 -34.43 -29.68 5.51
CA ARG A 104 -34.90 -31.08 5.62
C ARG A 104 -35.36 -31.44 7.05
N SER A 105 -34.64 -30.97 8.08
CA SER A 105 -35.02 -31.19 9.47
C SER A 105 -36.33 -30.49 9.84
N LEU A 106 -36.55 -29.26 9.35
CA LEU A 106 -37.77 -28.49 9.56
C LEU A 106 -38.96 -29.11 8.82
N THR A 107 -38.80 -29.53 7.55
CA THR A 107 -39.85 -30.25 6.80
C THR A 107 -40.25 -31.53 7.51
N THR A 108 -39.27 -32.30 8.00
CA THR A 108 -39.51 -33.53 8.77
C THR A 108 -40.24 -33.25 10.09
N SER A 109 -39.93 -32.13 10.76
CA SER A 109 -40.60 -31.75 12.00
C SER A 109 -42.01 -31.21 11.77
N LEU A 110 -42.23 -30.47 10.69
CA LEU A 110 -43.55 -29.99 10.28
C LEU A 110 -44.49 -31.15 9.95
N GLY A 111 -44.07 -32.12 9.13
CA GLY A 111 -44.88 -33.30 8.83
C GLY A 111 -45.25 -34.14 10.06
N ARG A 112 -44.41 -34.16 11.11
CA ARG A 112 -44.76 -34.79 12.41
C ARG A 112 -45.79 -33.96 13.18
N ALA A 113 -45.68 -32.63 13.16
CA ALA A 113 -46.66 -31.74 13.78
C ALA A 113 -48.03 -31.85 13.08
N ASP A 114 -48.05 -31.89 11.75
CA ASP A 114 -49.26 -32.04 10.95
C ASP A 114 -49.97 -33.37 11.23
N MET A 115 -49.24 -34.50 11.22
CA MET A 115 -49.80 -35.81 11.60
C MET A 115 -50.37 -35.82 13.03
N SER A 116 -49.74 -35.11 13.97
CA SER A 116 -50.24 -34.96 15.33
C SER A 116 -51.51 -34.11 15.38
N ALA A 117 -51.54 -33.00 14.65
CA ALA A 117 -52.70 -32.11 14.54
C ALA A 117 -53.90 -32.83 13.88
N GLU A 118 -53.68 -33.59 12.81
CA GLU A 118 -54.71 -34.45 12.20
C GLU A 118 -55.25 -35.49 13.19
N SER A 119 -54.39 -36.06 14.04
CA SER A 119 -54.83 -37.07 15.01
C SER A 119 -55.69 -36.47 16.12
N LEU A 120 -55.29 -35.31 16.66
CA LEU A 120 -56.12 -34.55 17.59
C LEU A 120 -57.43 -34.07 16.93
N ALA A 121 -57.39 -33.67 15.65
CA ALA A 121 -58.59 -33.29 14.89
C ALA A 121 -59.51 -34.47 14.54
N ARG A 122 -59.00 -35.72 14.52
CA ARG A 122 -59.82 -36.94 14.43
C ARG A 122 -60.44 -37.28 15.79
N GLU A 123 -59.66 -37.24 16.86
CA GLU A 123 -60.14 -37.53 18.21
C GLU A 123 -61.21 -36.52 18.68
N ASN A 124 -60.99 -35.22 18.46
CA ASN A 124 -61.94 -34.17 18.85
C ASN A 124 -63.30 -34.35 18.13
N ARG A 125 -63.30 -34.71 16.84
CA ARG A 125 -64.54 -35.09 16.12
C ARG A 125 -65.24 -36.28 16.76
N HIS A 126 -64.51 -37.34 17.09
CA HIS A 126 -65.09 -38.51 17.74
C HIS A 126 -65.70 -38.19 19.12
N GLN A 127 -65.05 -37.34 19.93
CA GLN A 127 -65.62 -36.89 21.20
C GLN A 127 -66.87 -36.01 20.99
N ALA A 128 -66.89 -35.14 19.97
CA ALA A 128 -68.07 -34.33 19.64
C ALA A 128 -69.28 -35.19 19.19
N GLU A 129 -69.04 -36.20 18.35
CA GLU A 129 -70.05 -37.21 17.97
C GLU A 129 -70.59 -37.94 19.19
N LYS A 130 -69.71 -38.34 20.12
CA LYS A 130 -70.05 -39.03 21.37
C LYS A 130 -70.83 -38.16 22.34
N CYS A 131 -70.50 -36.88 22.48
CA CYS A 131 -71.30 -35.92 23.25
C CYS A 131 -72.71 -35.80 22.67
N SER A 132 -72.82 -35.63 21.35
CA SER A 132 -74.11 -35.51 20.67
C SER A 132 -74.99 -36.76 20.80
N GLU A 133 -74.40 -37.95 20.88
CA GLU A 133 -75.14 -39.19 21.15
C GLU A 133 -75.54 -39.34 22.63
N LEU A 134 -74.73 -38.84 23.57
CA LEU A 134 -75.10 -38.78 24.98
C LEU A 134 -76.24 -37.77 25.23
N GLU A 135 -76.26 -36.65 24.53
CA GLU A 135 -77.35 -35.65 24.54
C GLU A 135 -78.68 -36.30 24.10
N ARG A 136 -78.74 -36.92 22.91
CA ARG A 136 -79.94 -37.68 22.45
C ARG A 136 -80.40 -38.74 23.45
N ARG A 137 -79.45 -39.38 24.14
CA ARG A 137 -79.75 -40.43 25.12
C ARG A 137 -80.32 -39.86 26.42
N ILE A 138 -79.96 -38.63 26.80
CA ILE A 138 -80.59 -37.91 27.92
C ILE A 138 -82.02 -37.54 27.55
N ASP A 139 -82.25 -36.90 26.39
CA ASP A 139 -83.59 -36.54 25.89
C ASP A 139 -84.55 -37.75 25.89
N LEU A 140 -84.05 -38.89 25.41
CA LEU A 140 -84.81 -40.14 25.35
C LEU A 140 -85.11 -40.72 26.74
N LEU A 141 -84.23 -40.54 27.72
CA LEU A 141 -84.47 -40.98 29.10
C LEU A 141 -85.51 -40.08 29.80
N GLU A 142 -85.45 -38.76 29.63
CA GLU A 142 -86.46 -37.84 30.17
C GLU A 142 -87.86 -38.12 29.59
N LEU A 143 -87.94 -38.36 28.28
CA LEU A 143 -89.16 -38.78 27.59
C LEU A 143 -89.69 -40.15 28.06
N ASN A 144 -88.84 -41.02 28.62
CA ASN A 144 -89.26 -42.31 29.16
C ASN A 144 -89.64 -42.23 30.65
N CYS A 145 -88.98 -41.39 31.46
CA CYS A 145 -89.37 -41.10 32.83
C CYS A 145 -90.80 -40.52 32.89
N THR A 146 -91.08 -39.49 32.08
CA THR A 146 -92.41 -38.88 32.00
C THR A 146 -93.51 -39.86 31.58
N LYS A 147 -93.22 -40.82 30.69
CA LYS A 147 -94.15 -41.93 30.36
C LYS A 147 -94.36 -42.88 31.54
N ALA A 148 -93.30 -43.22 32.27
CA ALA A 148 -93.36 -44.14 33.40
C ALA A 148 -94.19 -43.59 34.56
N GLU A 149 -94.11 -42.29 34.84
CA GLU A 149 -94.93 -41.63 35.87
C GLU A 149 -96.42 -41.67 35.52
N ASN A 150 -96.78 -41.34 34.27
CA ASN A 150 -98.15 -41.45 33.78
C ASN A 150 -98.69 -42.90 33.85
N ALA A 151 -97.85 -43.90 33.58
CA ALA A 151 -98.22 -45.31 33.71
C ALA A 151 -98.45 -45.72 35.18
N ARG A 152 -97.58 -45.28 36.10
CA ARG A 152 -97.68 -45.54 37.55
C ARG A 152 -99.02 -45.04 38.11
N ASP A 153 -99.41 -43.83 37.74
CA ASP A 153 -100.62 -43.19 38.26
C ASP A 153 -101.91 -43.73 37.60
N SER A 154 -101.78 -44.50 36.51
CA SER A 154 -102.83 -45.37 35.97
C SER A 154 -102.95 -46.68 36.75
N ALA A 155 -101.82 -47.38 36.97
CA ALA A 155 -101.78 -48.63 37.75
C ALA A 155 -102.33 -48.46 39.18
N ARG A 156 -102.08 -47.31 39.81
CA ARG A 156 -102.61 -46.96 41.14
C ARG A 156 -104.14 -46.97 41.22
N ARG A 157 -104.84 -46.64 40.13
CA ARG A 157 -106.31 -46.72 40.05
C ARG A 157 -106.79 -48.17 39.93
N SER A 158 -106.16 -48.96 39.06
CA SER A 158 -106.51 -50.37 38.88
C SER A 158 -106.31 -51.22 40.15
N MET A 159 -105.31 -50.90 40.98
CA MET A 159 -105.11 -51.56 42.27
C MET A 159 -106.32 -51.39 43.22
N SER A 160 -107.01 -50.25 43.18
CA SER A 160 -108.22 -49.99 43.98
C SER A 160 -109.38 -50.93 43.59
N GLU A 161 -109.50 -51.24 42.29
CA GLU A 161 -110.47 -52.19 41.76
C GLU A 161 -110.07 -53.66 42.02
N PHE A 162 -108.77 -53.92 42.21
CA PHE A 162 -108.26 -55.27 42.51
C PHE A 162 -108.62 -55.70 43.93
N VAL A 163 -108.48 -54.80 44.93
CA VAL A 163 -108.85 -55.10 46.33
C VAL A 163 -110.34 -55.50 46.44
N SER A 164 -111.23 -54.78 45.74
CA SER A 164 -112.67 -55.13 45.68
C SER A 164 -112.92 -56.53 45.12
N ARG A 165 -112.12 -56.97 44.14
CA ARG A 165 -112.21 -58.31 43.53
C ARG A 165 -111.55 -59.40 44.37
N ALA A 166 -110.50 -59.09 45.13
CA ALA A 166 -109.81 -60.05 46.00
C ALA A 166 -110.73 -60.61 47.09
N SER A 167 -111.62 -59.77 47.66
CA SER A 167 -112.62 -60.21 48.65
C SER A 167 -113.62 -61.24 48.10
N MET A 168 -113.95 -61.19 46.81
CA MET A 168 -114.75 -62.23 46.15
C MET A 168 -113.91 -63.47 45.79
N ALA A 169 -112.67 -63.28 45.34
CA ALA A 169 -111.81 -64.37 44.86
C ALA A 169 -111.28 -65.30 45.97
N LEU A 170 -111.30 -64.87 47.23
CA LEU A 170 -110.81 -65.66 48.37
C LEU A 170 -111.86 -66.59 49.00
N GLY A 171 -113.09 -66.63 48.48
CA GLY A 171 -114.07 -67.69 48.79
C GLY A 171 -114.54 -67.77 50.24
N TYR A 172 -114.55 -66.66 50.98
CA TYR A 172 -115.02 -66.59 52.37
C TYR A 172 -116.56 -66.59 52.48
N GLU A 173 -117.18 -67.64 51.95
CA GLU A 173 -118.51 -68.09 52.39
C GLU A 173 -118.31 -69.23 53.40
N SER A 174 -119.01 -69.17 54.54
CA SER A 174 -118.98 -70.21 55.60
C SER A 174 -117.67 -70.38 56.39
N LEU A 175 -117.20 -69.29 57.00
CA LEU A 175 -116.93 -69.33 58.44
C LEU A 175 -117.95 -68.40 59.11
N ASN A 176 -118.37 -68.67 60.36
CA ASN A 176 -119.12 -67.68 61.12
C ASN A 176 -118.20 -66.46 61.33
N SER A 177 -118.63 -65.30 60.86
CA SER A 177 -117.81 -64.09 60.68
C SER A 177 -117.27 -63.46 61.96
N ASP A 178 -117.77 -63.89 63.12
CA ASP A 178 -117.77 -63.07 64.34
C ASP A 178 -116.69 -63.49 65.35
N SER A 179 -115.60 -64.10 64.86
CA SER A 179 -114.38 -64.34 65.66
C SER A 179 -113.14 -63.79 64.96
N PRO A 180 -112.70 -62.57 65.32
CA PRO A 180 -111.46 -61.99 64.79
C PRO A 180 -110.26 -62.92 64.98
N ALA A 181 -110.15 -63.56 66.14
CA ALA A 181 -108.97 -64.35 66.54
C ALA A 181 -108.57 -65.48 65.58
N ALA A 182 -109.53 -66.18 64.95
CA ALA A 182 -109.20 -67.26 64.01
C ALA A 182 -108.62 -66.71 62.69
N VAL A 183 -109.21 -65.61 62.21
CA VAL A 183 -108.76 -64.86 61.02
C VAL A 183 -107.42 -64.19 61.30
N ASP A 184 -107.28 -63.52 62.45
CA ASP A 184 -106.08 -62.83 62.91
C ASP A 184 -104.90 -63.77 63.12
N VAL A 185 -105.07 -64.97 63.70
CA VAL A 185 -103.95 -65.90 63.90
C VAL A 185 -103.36 -66.39 62.58
N VAL A 186 -104.21 -66.71 61.60
CA VAL A 186 -103.76 -67.17 60.27
C VAL A 186 -103.19 -66.00 59.46
N LEU A 187 -103.85 -64.84 59.42
CA LEU A 187 -103.33 -63.63 58.76
C LEU A 187 -102.04 -63.15 59.40
N SER A 188 -101.94 -63.16 60.73
CA SER A 188 -100.73 -62.78 61.46
C SER A 188 -99.58 -63.72 61.13
N LYS A 189 -99.76 -65.05 61.24
CA LYS A 189 -98.65 -65.98 60.96
C LYS A 189 -98.23 -65.97 59.49
N ALA A 190 -99.18 -65.85 58.57
CA ALA A 190 -98.89 -65.66 57.14
C ALA A 190 -98.16 -64.32 56.90
N SER A 191 -98.57 -63.24 57.56
CA SER A 191 -97.95 -61.92 57.47
C SER A 191 -96.54 -61.87 58.07
N GLU A 192 -96.31 -62.48 59.24
CA GLU A 192 -94.99 -62.62 59.85
C GLU A 192 -94.03 -63.37 58.91
N MET A 193 -94.45 -64.53 58.40
CA MET A 193 -93.63 -65.31 57.46
C MET A 193 -93.39 -64.56 56.15
N HIS A 194 -94.40 -63.87 55.62
CA HIS A 194 -94.27 -63.06 54.40
C HIS A 194 -93.35 -61.84 54.62
N GLN A 195 -93.45 -61.16 55.76
CA GLN A 195 -92.59 -60.03 56.12
C GLN A 195 -91.14 -60.48 56.31
N GLU A 196 -90.90 -61.56 57.06
CA GLU A 196 -89.55 -62.09 57.30
C GLU A 196 -88.91 -62.62 56.01
N LEU A 197 -89.65 -63.35 55.19
CA LEU A 197 -89.20 -63.82 53.88
C LEU A 197 -88.89 -62.65 52.93
N ASN A 198 -89.71 -61.58 52.94
CA ASN A 198 -89.41 -60.35 52.21
C ASN A 198 -88.20 -59.60 52.78
N ARG A 199 -88.01 -59.58 54.11
CA ARG A 199 -86.85 -58.96 54.77
C ARG A 199 -85.55 -59.68 54.39
N LEU A 200 -85.58 -61.01 54.35
CA LEU A 200 -84.46 -61.84 53.90
C LEU A 200 -84.21 -61.67 52.40
N ARG A 201 -85.24 -61.67 51.55
CA ARG A 201 -85.10 -61.37 50.11
C ARG A 201 -84.48 -59.99 49.85
N ARG A 202 -84.94 -58.93 50.52
CA ARG A 202 -84.37 -57.58 50.40
C ARG A 202 -82.91 -57.53 50.83
N LYS A 203 -82.54 -58.19 51.94
CA LYS A 203 -81.13 -58.30 52.36
C LYS A 203 -80.28 -59.09 51.36
N ASN A 204 -80.82 -60.16 50.76
CA ASN A 204 -80.11 -60.95 49.75
C ASN A 204 -79.90 -60.18 48.43
N ILE A 205 -80.91 -59.43 47.98
CA ILE A 205 -80.83 -58.55 46.81
C ILE A 205 -79.76 -57.48 47.06
N SER A 206 -79.86 -56.72 48.16
CA SER A 206 -78.88 -55.68 48.49
C SER A 206 -77.46 -56.22 48.69
N ALA A 207 -77.30 -57.43 49.27
CA ALA A 207 -76.00 -58.08 49.36
C ALA A 207 -75.44 -58.45 47.97
N SER A 208 -76.28 -58.97 47.07
CA SER A 208 -75.90 -59.29 45.69
C SER A 208 -75.53 -58.03 44.90
N GLU A 209 -76.30 -56.95 45.03
CA GLU A 209 -76.05 -55.65 44.40
C GLU A 209 -74.70 -55.08 44.87
N ASN A 210 -74.46 -55.06 46.19
CA ASN A 210 -73.19 -54.62 46.77
C ASN A 210 -72.00 -55.47 46.29
N VAL A 211 -72.13 -56.80 46.21
CA VAL A 211 -71.08 -57.68 45.66
C VAL A 211 -70.81 -57.34 44.20
N THR A 212 -71.85 -57.17 43.37
CA THR A 212 -71.65 -56.78 41.96
C THR A 212 -71.02 -55.40 41.79
N SER A 213 -71.31 -54.42 42.67
CA SER A 213 -70.64 -53.11 42.65
C SER A 213 -69.15 -53.28 42.98
N ILE A 214 -68.83 -53.99 44.06
CA ILE A 214 -67.45 -54.24 44.49
C ILE A 214 -66.66 -55.00 43.41
N GLU A 215 -67.28 -55.95 42.71
CA GLU A 215 -66.64 -56.63 41.57
C GLU A 215 -66.34 -55.69 40.38
N ILE A 216 -67.24 -54.77 40.08
CA ILE A 216 -67.06 -53.77 39.02
C ILE A 216 -65.98 -52.76 39.43
N GLU A 217 -66.02 -52.26 40.66
CA GLU A 217 -65.00 -51.38 41.25
C GLU A 217 -63.62 -52.05 41.24
N LEU A 218 -63.53 -53.32 41.63
CA LEU A 218 -62.27 -54.08 41.64
C LEU A 218 -61.75 -54.37 40.23
N ARG A 219 -62.63 -54.56 39.23
CA ARG A 219 -62.23 -54.60 37.81
C ARG A 219 -61.70 -53.24 37.33
N ASN A 220 -62.42 -52.16 37.60
CA ASN A 220 -62.01 -50.79 37.26
C ASN A 220 -60.64 -50.44 37.88
N CYS A 221 -60.40 -50.82 39.14
CA CYS A 221 -59.12 -50.62 39.82
C CYS A 221 -57.98 -51.44 39.21
N ARG A 222 -58.24 -52.67 38.72
CA ARG A 222 -57.23 -53.47 37.99
C ARG A 222 -56.87 -52.82 36.66
N GLU A 223 -57.85 -52.40 35.86
CA GLU A 223 -57.59 -51.71 34.59
C GLU A 223 -56.85 -50.38 34.78
N GLN A 224 -57.15 -49.64 35.86
CA GLN A 224 -56.43 -48.42 36.23
C GLN A 224 -54.97 -48.73 36.61
N LEU A 225 -54.72 -49.80 37.36
CA LEU A 225 -53.37 -50.25 37.72
C LEU A 225 -52.58 -50.71 36.49
N GLU A 226 -53.19 -51.49 35.59
CA GLU A 226 -52.55 -51.95 34.35
C GLU A 226 -52.18 -50.77 33.43
N ARG A 227 -53.07 -49.78 33.29
CA ARG A 227 -52.77 -48.52 32.58
C ARG A 227 -51.62 -47.75 33.24
N ALA A 228 -51.65 -47.57 34.57
CA ALA A 228 -50.58 -46.90 35.30
C ALA A 228 -49.22 -47.64 35.21
N LEU A 229 -49.21 -48.96 35.09
CA LEU A 229 -48.00 -49.76 34.84
C LEU A 229 -47.47 -49.57 33.41
N ALA A 230 -48.34 -49.57 32.41
CA ALA A 230 -47.95 -49.28 31.02
C ALA A 230 -47.40 -47.85 30.87
N ASP A 231 -48.02 -46.87 31.52
CA ASP A 231 -47.54 -45.48 31.54
C ASP A 231 -46.19 -45.35 32.25
N LYS A 232 -46.00 -46.04 33.37
CA LYS A 232 -44.69 -46.14 34.05
C LYS A 232 -43.62 -46.71 33.12
N GLU A 233 -43.90 -47.78 32.37
CA GLU A 233 -42.94 -48.34 31.42
C GLU A 233 -42.65 -47.41 30.23
N ASN A 234 -43.65 -46.69 29.74
CA ASN A 234 -43.49 -45.67 28.71
C ASN A 234 -42.57 -44.54 29.19
N LEU A 235 -42.82 -44.01 30.39
CA LEU A 235 -41.98 -42.98 31.02
C LEU A 235 -40.57 -43.50 31.33
N GLN A 236 -40.42 -44.75 31.77
CA GLN A 236 -39.11 -45.36 32.02
C GLN A 236 -38.29 -45.53 30.72
N ARG A 237 -38.93 -45.88 29.61
CA ARG A 237 -38.30 -45.93 28.28
C ARG A 237 -37.91 -44.53 27.77
N GLN A 238 -38.77 -43.52 27.96
CA GLN A 238 -38.45 -42.12 27.63
C GLN A 238 -37.27 -41.60 28.47
N ALA A 239 -37.28 -41.83 29.78
CA ALA A 239 -36.19 -41.43 30.67
C ALA A 239 -34.85 -42.07 30.28
N ALA A 240 -34.85 -43.37 29.92
CA ALA A 240 -33.65 -44.03 29.40
C ALA A 240 -33.15 -43.41 28.08
N GLY A 241 -34.05 -43.05 27.17
CA GLY A 241 -33.73 -42.32 25.94
C GLY A 241 -33.07 -40.96 26.22
N HIS A 242 -33.65 -40.16 27.11
CA HIS A 242 -33.11 -38.86 27.49
C HIS A 242 -31.76 -38.95 28.21
N ILE A 243 -31.49 -40.01 28.99
CA ILE A 243 -30.16 -40.24 29.59
C ILE A 243 -29.10 -40.44 28.49
N LEU A 244 -29.39 -41.27 27.47
CA LEU A 244 -28.49 -41.48 26.34
C LEU A 244 -28.27 -40.22 25.50
N GLU A 245 -29.33 -39.41 25.31
CA GLU A 245 -29.25 -38.12 24.63
C GLU A 245 -28.40 -37.10 25.41
N ILE A 246 -28.58 -37.03 26.73
CA ILE A 246 -27.76 -36.22 27.65
C ILE A 246 -26.28 -36.64 27.59
N ASP A 247 -25.99 -37.94 27.57
CA ASP A 247 -24.61 -38.43 27.52
C ASP A 247 -23.94 -38.20 26.15
N LYS A 248 -24.70 -38.27 25.05
CA LYS A 248 -24.25 -37.83 23.71
C LYS A 248 -23.94 -36.33 23.69
N LEU A 249 -24.81 -35.50 24.26
CA LEU A 249 -24.61 -34.04 24.34
C LEU A 249 -23.40 -33.67 25.23
N LYS A 250 -23.09 -34.44 26.28
CA LYS A 250 -21.84 -34.28 27.06
C LYS A 250 -20.61 -34.55 26.19
N GLN A 251 -20.59 -35.65 25.42
CA GLN A 251 -19.46 -35.99 24.56
C GLN A 251 -19.25 -34.94 23.44
N GLU A 252 -20.34 -34.46 22.82
CA GLU A 252 -20.28 -33.37 21.84
C GLU A 252 -19.77 -32.07 22.46
N LYS A 253 -20.20 -31.74 23.69
CA LYS A 253 -19.66 -30.59 24.45
C LYS A 253 -18.17 -30.74 24.74
N GLU A 254 -17.72 -31.89 25.25
CA GLU A 254 -16.30 -32.12 25.59
C GLU A 254 -15.40 -32.06 24.35
N HIS A 255 -15.88 -32.57 23.21
CA HIS A 255 -15.21 -32.42 21.92
C HIS A 255 -15.10 -30.95 21.49
N LEU A 256 -16.18 -30.18 21.58
CA LEU A 256 -16.18 -28.74 21.24
C LEU A 256 -15.30 -27.92 22.20
N GLU A 257 -15.31 -28.21 23.50
CA GLU A 257 -14.41 -27.58 24.47
C GLU A 257 -12.93 -27.95 24.22
N MET A 258 -12.64 -29.14 23.69
CA MET A 258 -11.28 -29.50 23.25
C MET A 258 -10.88 -28.75 21.97
N GLN A 259 -11.78 -28.66 20.98
CA GLN A 259 -11.54 -27.93 19.74
C GLN A 259 -11.35 -26.42 19.99
N GLN A 260 -12.16 -25.81 20.86
CA GLN A 260 -11.99 -24.43 21.31
C GLN A 260 -10.60 -24.20 21.89
N ARG A 261 -10.15 -25.06 22.82
CA ARG A 261 -8.81 -24.96 23.44
C ARG A 261 -7.65 -25.17 22.46
N VAL A 262 -7.87 -25.78 21.29
CA VAL A 262 -6.89 -25.79 20.19
C VAL A 262 -6.89 -24.44 19.48
N MET A 263 -8.04 -23.99 19.00
CA MET A 263 -8.19 -22.70 18.30
C MET A 263 -7.69 -21.50 19.14
N GLU A 264 -7.86 -21.53 20.46
CA GLU A 264 -7.36 -20.51 21.38
C GLU A 264 -5.82 -20.46 21.45
N ARG A 265 -5.14 -21.62 21.37
CA ARG A 265 -3.67 -21.67 21.29
C ARG A 265 -3.19 -21.16 19.94
N ASP A 266 -3.82 -21.61 18.85
CA ASP A 266 -3.47 -21.19 17.49
C ASP A 266 -3.64 -19.67 17.33
N LEU A 267 -4.70 -19.09 17.90
CA LEU A 267 -4.92 -17.64 17.96
C LEU A 267 -3.89 -16.91 18.84
N SER A 268 -3.38 -17.53 19.91
CA SER A 268 -2.27 -16.96 20.69
C SER A 268 -0.99 -16.96 19.88
N GLU A 269 -0.61 -18.08 19.26
CA GLU A 269 0.58 -18.17 18.43
C GLU A 269 0.54 -17.18 17.25
N LEU A 270 -0.63 -16.99 16.61
CA LEU A 270 -0.79 -16.01 15.54
C LEU A 270 -0.64 -14.57 16.04
N ARG A 271 -1.09 -14.25 17.26
CA ARG A 271 -0.84 -12.95 17.90
C ARG A 271 0.63 -12.75 18.22
N ASP A 272 1.32 -13.76 18.74
CA ASP A 272 2.76 -13.70 19.04
C ASP A 272 3.60 -13.53 17.78
N LYS A 273 3.28 -14.27 16.71
CA LYS A 273 3.88 -14.14 15.37
C LYS A 273 3.64 -12.73 14.80
N LEU A 274 2.43 -12.17 14.92
CA LEU A 274 2.11 -10.80 14.51
C LEU A 274 2.87 -9.74 15.35
N MET A 275 3.03 -9.94 16.65
CA MET A 275 3.84 -9.07 17.50
C MET A 275 5.33 -9.15 17.17
N ALA A 276 5.83 -10.29 16.68
CA ALA A 276 7.21 -10.44 16.22
C ALA A 276 7.43 -9.76 14.86
N THR A 277 6.53 -9.95 13.87
CA THR A 277 6.65 -9.28 12.57
C THR A 277 6.51 -7.77 12.68
N ASN A 278 5.57 -7.25 13.49
CA ASN A 278 5.46 -5.81 13.75
C ASN A 278 6.73 -5.21 14.40
N ARG A 279 7.38 -5.95 15.31
CA ARG A 279 8.69 -5.53 15.88
C ARG A 279 9.78 -5.50 14.82
N SER A 280 9.86 -6.52 13.96
CA SER A 280 10.82 -6.56 12.85
C SER A 280 10.58 -5.45 11.83
N LEU A 281 9.31 -5.14 11.52
CA LEU A 281 8.91 -4.06 10.63
C LEU A 281 9.27 -2.67 11.21
N GLY A 282 9.08 -2.47 12.53
CA GLY A 282 9.53 -1.25 13.21
C GLY A 282 11.04 -1.04 13.15
N ILE A 283 11.83 -2.11 13.34
CA ILE A 283 13.30 -2.07 13.19
C ILE A 283 13.67 -1.71 11.73
N ALA A 284 13.05 -2.36 10.74
CA ALA A 284 13.30 -2.07 9.33
C ALA A 284 12.93 -0.61 8.96
N SER A 285 11.79 -0.11 9.45
CA SER A 285 11.34 1.27 9.23
C SER A 285 12.31 2.29 9.84
N ASN A 286 12.83 2.03 11.05
CA ASN A 286 13.83 2.90 11.69
C ASN A 286 15.17 2.87 10.93
N ASN A 287 15.58 1.71 10.43
CA ASN A 287 16.79 1.59 9.61
C ASN A 287 16.66 2.35 8.28
N ILE A 288 15.50 2.29 7.62
CA ILE A 288 15.21 3.07 6.41
C ILE A 288 15.28 4.57 6.70
N ALA A 289 14.60 5.06 7.74
CA ALA A 289 14.65 6.48 8.11
C ALA A 289 16.09 6.95 8.44
N SER A 290 16.91 6.11 9.07
CA SER A 290 18.34 6.39 9.31
C SER A 290 19.16 6.44 8.01
N GLN A 291 18.86 5.57 7.04
CA GLN A 291 19.49 5.59 5.72
C GLN A 291 19.07 6.82 4.91
N GLU A 292 17.79 7.19 4.94
CA GLU A 292 17.27 8.41 4.30
C GLU A 292 17.93 9.68 4.87
N ALA A 293 18.09 9.77 6.18
CA ALA A 293 18.81 10.86 6.83
C ALA A 293 20.29 10.91 6.37
N THR A 294 20.96 9.75 6.30
CA THR A 294 22.36 9.64 5.82
C THR A 294 22.49 10.01 4.33
N ILE A 295 21.53 9.64 3.49
CA ILE A 295 21.47 10.03 2.09
C ILE A 295 21.22 11.55 1.95
N SER A 296 20.41 12.13 2.84
CA SER A 296 20.15 13.57 2.85
C SER A 296 21.38 14.39 3.24
N THR A 297 22.16 13.96 4.25
CA THR A 297 23.42 14.62 4.62
C THR A 297 24.44 14.51 3.49
N LEU A 298 24.68 13.31 2.95
CA LEU A 298 25.63 13.11 1.84
C LEU A 298 25.27 13.91 0.58
N ARG A 299 23.98 14.10 0.28
CA ARG A 299 23.52 14.98 -0.82
C ARG A 299 23.82 16.46 -0.58
N ASN A 300 23.81 16.91 0.67
CA ASN A 300 24.16 18.28 1.02
C ASN A 300 25.68 18.48 1.08
N ASP A 301 26.44 17.50 1.57
CA ASP A 301 27.91 17.52 1.58
C ASP A 301 28.48 17.53 0.16
N LEU A 302 27.90 16.74 -0.75
CA LEU A 302 28.25 16.72 -2.18
C LEU A 302 27.96 18.08 -2.83
N ARG A 303 26.76 18.66 -2.63
CA ARG A 303 26.41 19.98 -3.14
C ARG A 303 27.38 21.07 -2.64
N GLY A 304 27.68 21.06 -1.35
CA GLY A 304 28.67 21.97 -0.77
C GLY A 304 30.09 21.72 -1.30
N HIS A 305 30.41 20.51 -1.77
CA HIS A 305 31.66 20.22 -2.47
C HIS A 305 31.65 20.79 -3.89
N ASP A 306 30.57 20.63 -4.64
CA ASP A 306 30.39 21.20 -5.98
C ASP A 306 30.49 22.73 -5.94
N GLU A 307 29.82 23.37 -4.98
CA GLU A 307 29.90 24.82 -4.72
C GLU A 307 31.35 25.28 -4.44
N ARG A 308 32.11 24.53 -3.64
CA ARG A 308 33.54 24.80 -3.39
C ARG A 308 34.39 24.60 -4.63
N CYS A 309 34.11 23.59 -5.45
CA CYS A 309 34.83 23.32 -6.70
C CYS A 309 34.56 24.39 -7.76
N GLN A 310 33.30 24.80 -7.94
CA GLN A 310 32.93 25.90 -8.82
C GLN A 310 33.60 27.21 -8.38
N LYS A 311 33.59 27.52 -7.08
CA LYS A 311 34.32 28.69 -6.57
C LYS A 311 35.82 28.61 -6.87
N MET A 312 36.48 27.49 -6.56
CA MET A 312 37.91 27.32 -6.85
C MET A 312 38.22 27.46 -8.35
N GLN A 313 37.32 27.00 -9.23
CA GLN A 313 37.45 27.15 -10.67
C GLN A 313 37.33 28.62 -11.13
N ILE A 314 36.42 29.39 -10.53
CA ILE A 314 36.27 30.84 -10.77
C ILE A 314 37.49 31.60 -10.24
N ASP A 315 37.93 31.32 -9.01
CA ASP A 315 39.12 31.95 -8.39
C ASP A 315 40.39 31.65 -9.23
N MET A 316 40.53 30.43 -9.75
CA MET A 316 41.60 30.03 -10.68
C MET A 316 41.51 30.78 -12.03
N GLN A 317 40.31 30.95 -12.58
CA GLN A 317 40.12 31.71 -13.83
C GLN A 317 40.52 33.18 -13.65
N HIS A 318 40.07 33.84 -12.58
CA HIS A 318 40.45 35.22 -12.28
C HIS A 318 41.96 35.38 -12.00
N PHE A 319 42.61 34.37 -11.42
CA PHE A 319 44.06 34.35 -11.27
C PHE A 319 44.79 34.25 -12.63
N LEU A 320 44.32 33.39 -13.54
CA LEU A 320 44.85 33.29 -14.91
C LEU A 320 44.60 34.54 -15.74
N GLU A 321 43.43 35.18 -15.60
CA GLU A 321 43.12 36.49 -16.18
C GLU A 321 44.08 37.57 -15.66
N SER A 322 44.31 37.63 -14.35
CA SER A 322 45.25 38.57 -13.73
C SER A 322 46.69 38.37 -14.23
N LEU A 323 47.16 37.13 -14.31
CA LEU A 323 48.48 36.81 -14.86
C LEU A 323 48.58 37.16 -16.34
N ALA A 324 47.57 36.87 -17.16
CA ALA A 324 47.57 37.20 -18.58
C ALA A 324 47.59 38.72 -18.84
N VAL A 325 46.91 39.51 -18.00
CA VAL A 325 47.01 40.98 -18.03
C VAL A 325 48.44 41.44 -17.67
N CYS A 326 49.03 40.91 -16.59
CA CYS A 326 50.41 41.27 -16.19
C CYS A 326 51.50 40.81 -17.18
N LEU A 327 51.25 39.76 -17.96
CA LEU A 327 52.19 39.20 -18.94
C LEU A 327 51.99 39.76 -20.37
N THR A 328 50.93 40.55 -20.59
CA THR A 328 50.68 41.24 -21.87
C THR A 328 51.57 42.48 -21.97
N SER A 329 52.42 42.53 -23.00
CA SER A 329 53.29 43.66 -23.32
C SER A 329 52.88 44.31 -24.65
N ALA A 330 53.59 45.36 -25.05
CA ALA A 330 53.46 45.95 -26.39
C ALA A 330 53.76 44.94 -27.53
N ASP A 331 54.46 43.85 -27.23
CA ASP A 331 54.91 42.82 -28.17
C ASP A 331 53.88 41.70 -28.39
N GLY A 332 52.80 41.65 -27.60
CA GLY A 332 51.69 40.73 -27.85
C GLY A 332 50.74 40.49 -26.67
N TYR A 333 49.47 40.26 -27.01
CA TYR A 333 48.41 39.86 -26.09
C TYR A 333 48.59 38.41 -25.59
N VAL A 334 48.39 38.19 -24.29
CA VAL A 334 48.40 36.87 -23.66
C VAL A 334 46.97 36.44 -23.36
N GLN A 335 46.61 35.22 -23.74
CA GLN A 335 45.30 34.65 -23.42
C GLN A 335 45.24 34.21 -21.94
N SER A 336 44.09 34.44 -21.29
CA SER A 336 43.76 34.05 -19.92
C SER A 336 43.58 32.52 -19.71
N THR A 337 44.44 31.71 -20.33
CA THR A 337 44.45 30.25 -20.20
C THR A 337 45.77 29.79 -19.60
N GLU A 338 45.77 28.63 -18.93
CA GLU A 338 46.97 28.08 -18.31
C GLU A 338 48.13 27.89 -19.32
N CYS A 339 47.80 27.50 -20.55
CA CYS A 339 48.77 27.36 -21.64
C CYS A 339 49.31 28.73 -22.09
N GLY A 340 48.42 29.70 -22.35
CA GLY A 340 48.80 31.06 -22.76
C GLY A 340 49.72 31.76 -21.76
N VAL A 341 49.37 31.67 -20.46
CA VAL A 341 50.20 32.17 -19.36
C VAL A 341 51.56 31.46 -19.30
N LYS A 342 51.59 30.13 -19.36
CA LYS A 342 52.85 29.35 -19.36
C LYS A 342 53.76 29.69 -20.55
N ASP A 343 53.19 29.85 -21.73
CA ASP A 343 53.97 30.14 -22.95
C ASP A 343 54.45 31.59 -23.00
N ALA A 344 53.70 32.54 -22.44
CA ALA A 344 54.18 33.90 -22.21
C ALA A 344 55.37 33.94 -21.23
N VAL A 345 55.31 33.19 -20.11
CA VAL A 345 56.43 33.07 -19.17
C VAL A 345 57.67 32.47 -19.84
N LYS A 346 57.51 31.41 -20.65
CA LYS A 346 58.63 30.83 -21.44
C LYS A 346 59.28 31.87 -22.37
N ARG A 347 58.49 32.68 -23.07
CA ARG A 347 59.02 33.76 -23.92
C ARG A 347 59.85 34.75 -23.12
N LEU A 348 59.31 35.27 -22.00
CA LEU A 348 60.02 36.23 -21.15
C LEU A 348 61.32 35.65 -20.56
N VAL A 349 61.35 34.37 -20.18
CA VAL A 349 62.57 33.70 -19.71
C VAL A 349 63.63 33.62 -20.81
N ASN A 350 63.24 33.26 -22.04
CA ASN A 350 64.16 33.21 -23.18
C ASN A 350 64.66 34.61 -23.59
N GLU A 351 63.78 35.63 -23.56
CA GLU A 351 64.17 37.02 -23.78
C GLU A 351 65.14 37.53 -22.70
N LEU A 352 64.93 37.17 -21.43
CA LEU A 352 65.82 37.53 -20.34
C LEU A 352 67.18 36.85 -20.49
N ALA A 353 67.22 35.60 -20.92
CA ALA A 353 68.48 34.91 -21.25
C ALA A 353 69.24 35.64 -22.37
N ASN A 354 68.57 36.01 -23.47
CA ASN A 354 69.16 36.74 -24.58
C ASN A 354 69.60 38.17 -24.19
N LYS A 355 68.85 38.85 -23.31
CA LYS A 355 69.23 40.16 -22.75
C LYS A 355 70.43 40.03 -21.81
N ASN A 356 70.57 38.92 -21.07
CA ASN A 356 71.72 38.64 -20.21
C ASN A 356 73.00 38.30 -21.01
N THR A 357 72.91 37.56 -22.12
CA THR A 357 74.08 37.32 -22.99
C THR A 357 74.55 38.62 -23.64
N LEU A 358 73.63 39.42 -24.19
CA LEU A 358 73.93 40.74 -24.74
C LEU A 358 74.50 41.71 -23.69
N HIS A 359 74.04 41.63 -22.43
CA HIS A 359 74.62 42.38 -21.32
C HIS A 359 76.03 41.91 -20.98
N GLY A 360 76.31 40.60 -21.03
CA GLY A 360 77.65 40.04 -20.90
C GLY A 360 78.60 40.57 -21.97
N GLU A 361 78.22 40.43 -23.24
CA GLU A 361 78.97 41.00 -24.39
C GLU A 361 79.20 42.51 -24.23
N SER A 362 78.18 43.25 -23.77
CA SER A 362 78.28 44.69 -23.52
C SER A 362 79.21 45.02 -22.36
N LYS A 363 79.22 44.20 -21.30
CA LYS A 363 80.11 44.34 -20.14
C LYS A 363 81.56 44.05 -20.50
N ASP A 364 81.82 43.00 -21.27
CA ASP A 364 83.17 42.67 -21.75
C ASP A 364 83.69 43.75 -22.71
N ARG A 365 82.80 44.32 -23.54
CA ARG A 365 83.09 45.46 -24.39
C ARG A 365 83.33 46.76 -23.60
N ILE A 366 82.63 46.96 -22.47
CA ILE A 366 82.91 48.04 -21.52
C ILE A 366 84.29 47.82 -20.88
N ILE A 367 84.62 46.61 -20.40
CA ILE A 367 85.95 46.30 -19.84
C ILE A 367 87.05 46.60 -20.88
N SER A 368 86.92 46.10 -22.11
CA SER A 368 87.87 46.38 -23.20
C SER A 368 88.01 47.88 -23.53
N LEU A 369 86.93 48.66 -23.40
CA LEU A 369 86.96 50.12 -23.55
C LEU A 369 87.57 50.81 -22.32
N THR A 370 87.29 50.35 -21.11
CA THR A 370 87.87 50.84 -19.85
C THR A 370 89.38 50.62 -19.84
N ASP A 371 89.86 49.43 -20.16
CA ASP A 371 91.29 49.14 -20.37
C ASP A 371 91.95 50.11 -21.37
N ARG A 372 91.22 50.49 -22.44
CA ARG A 372 91.71 51.42 -23.45
C ARG A 372 91.67 52.87 -22.97
N VAL A 373 90.66 53.24 -22.18
CA VAL A 373 90.57 54.55 -21.52
C VAL A 373 91.62 54.68 -20.43
N GLU A 374 91.93 53.64 -19.66
CA GLU A 374 93.00 53.65 -18.64
C GLU A 374 94.37 53.81 -19.29
N ARG A 375 94.65 53.10 -20.40
CA ARG A 375 95.86 53.35 -21.21
C ARG A 375 95.93 54.79 -21.73
N LEU A 376 94.83 55.34 -22.25
CA LEU A 376 94.75 56.73 -22.68
C LEU A 376 94.82 57.73 -21.51
N GLN A 377 94.38 57.36 -20.31
CA GLN A 377 94.46 58.16 -19.09
C GLN A 377 95.89 58.20 -18.58
N ILE A 378 96.67 57.12 -18.69
CA ILE A 378 98.10 57.12 -18.38
C ILE A 378 98.86 58.05 -19.34
N ASP A 379 98.56 58.01 -20.65
CA ASP A 379 99.11 58.97 -21.62
C ASP A 379 98.62 60.40 -21.36
N GLN A 380 97.36 60.59 -20.99
CA GLN A 380 96.80 61.90 -20.66
C GLN A 380 97.36 62.46 -19.36
N ASP A 381 97.63 61.64 -18.34
CA ASP A 381 98.23 62.05 -17.07
C ASP A 381 99.70 62.41 -17.25
N ARG A 382 100.42 61.73 -18.17
CA ARG A 382 101.74 62.16 -18.63
C ARG A 382 101.67 63.55 -19.28
N LEU A 383 100.80 63.74 -20.28
CA LEU A 383 100.57 65.04 -20.93
C LEU A 383 100.02 66.12 -19.97
N ALA A 384 99.29 65.72 -18.93
CA ALA A 384 98.77 66.61 -17.89
C ALA A 384 99.84 66.97 -16.84
N SER A 385 100.84 66.11 -16.62
CA SER A 385 102.01 66.46 -15.81
C SER A 385 102.88 67.49 -16.54
N GLU A 386 103.09 67.30 -17.85
CA GLU A 386 103.75 68.27 -18.74
C GLU A 386 102.96 69.61 -18.75
N ASN A 387 101.63 69.57 -18.90
CA ASN A 387 100.79 70.75 -18.80
C ASN A 387 100.72 71.37 -17.39
N ARG A 388 100.89 70.61 -16.31
CA ARG A 388 100.91 71.18 -14.94
C ARG A 388 102.16 72.01 -14.70
N VAL A 389 103.32 71.59 -15.21
CA VAL A 389 104.53 72.41 -15.17
C VAL A 389 104.30 73.75 -15.90
N LEU A 390 103.75 73.70 -17.12
CA LEU A 390 103.39 74.91 -17.89
C LEU A 390 102.26 75.75 -17.24
N ALA A 391 101.33 75.10 -16.54
CA ALA A 391 100.22 75.77 -15.86
C ALA A 391 100.64 76.39 -14.52
N ASP A 392 101.63 75.85 -13.82
CA ASP A 392 102.21 76.48 -12.64
C ASP A 392 103.12 77.65 -13.04
N GLU A 393 103.83 77.57 -14.17
CA GLU A 393 104.46 78.74 -14.80
C GLU A 393 103.42 79.83 -15.12
N ARG A 394 102.28 79.47 -15.75
CA ARG A 394 101.17 80.41 -15.99
C ARG A 394 100.59 80.96 -14.68
N ARG A 395 100.34 80.10 -13.69
CA ARG A 395 99.70 80.48 -12.43
C ARG A 395 100.56 81.44 -11.62
N ASN A 396 101.89 81.31 -11.70
CA ASN A 396 102.83 82.25 -11.10
C ASN A 396 102.79 83.64 -11.77
N LEU A 397 102.38 83.74 -13.05
CA LEU A 397 102.04 85.00 -13.71
C LEU A 397 100.63 85.51 -13.32
N GLU A 398 99.70 84.60 -13.01
CA GLU A 398 98.27 84.86 -12.75
C GLU A 398 97.99 85.26 -11.29
N THR A 399 98.71 84.72 -10.30
CA THR A 399 98.67 85.21 -8.92
C THR A 399 99.29 86.59 -8.78
N ARG A 400 100.18 86.97 -9.71
CA ARG A 400 100.70 88.34 -9.86
C ARG A 400 99.68 89.29 -10.52
N LEU A 401 98.53 88.78 -10.97
CA LEU A 401 97.39 89.55 -11.47
C LEU A 401 96.27 89.63 -10.42
N ASN A 402 95.72 88.51 -9.97
CA ASN A 402 94.52 88.49 -9.12
C ASN A 402 94.72 89.11 -7.72
N HIS A 403 95.95 89.23 -7.22
CA HIS A 403 96.24 90.00 -6.01
C HIS A 403 95.79 91.47 -6.16
N ALA A 404 95.85 92.02 -7.38
CA ALA A 404 95.36 93.37 -7.71
C ALA A 404 93.84 93.43 -7.99
N GLU A 405 93.10 92.32 -7.89
CA GLU A 405 91.63 92.28 -8.03
C GLU A 405 90.90 92.01 -6.71
N SER A 406 91.39 91.09 -5.87
CA SER A 406 90.64 90.65 -4.68
C SER A 406 90.44 91.75 -3.62
N GLU A 407 91.22 92.83 -3.71
CA GLU A 407 91.10 94.03 -2.88
C GLU A 407 89.81 94.83 -3.17
N LEU A 408 88.99 94.41 -4.15
CA LEU A 408 87.78 95.10 -4.60
C LEU A 408 86.45 94.65 -3.94
N ASN A 409 86.32 93.37 -3.53
CA ASN A 409 84.98 92.72 -3.47
C ASN A 409 84.46 92.24 -2.09
N VAL A 410 85.16 92.44 -0.97
CA VAL A 410 84.74 91.92 0.36
C VAL A 410 83.54 92.71 0.99
N CYS A 411 82.88 93.57 0.23
CA CYS A 411 82.06 94.68 0.71
C CYS A 411 80.56 94.41 1.06
N GLU A 412 80.00 93.20 0.93
CA GLU A 412 78.52 93.02 0.85
C GLU A 412 77.74 92.42 2.06
N MET A 413 78.01 91.15 2.41
CA MET A 413 76.93 90.14 2.48
C MET A 413 76.41 89.82 3.93
N THR A 414 76.14 88.55 4.27
CA THR A 414 76.16 88.00 5.65
C THR A 414 74.93 88.28 6.58
N LYS A 415 73.72 87.72 6.33
CA LYS A 415 72.51 88.02 7.17
C LYS A 415 71.53 86.88 7.63
N GLU A 416 70.88 86.13 6.73
CA GLU A 416 69.40 86.27 6.58
C GLU A 416 68.38 85.21 7.16
N HIS A 417 68.68 84.23 8.04
CA HIS A 417 67.80 83.02 8.15
C HIS A 417 67.58 82.29 9.53
N LEU A 418 66.82 81.15 9.48
CA LEU A 418 66.80 79.97 10.40
C LEU A 418 65.88 80.03 11.67
N ARG A 419 64.98 79.04 11.93
CA ARG A 419 64.30 78.85 13.27
C ARG A 419 63.61 77.50 13.64
N ASN A 420 62.41 77.18 13.13
CA ASN A 420 61.22 76.85 13.97
C ASN A 420 61.07 75.56 14.86
N ASP A 421 60.29 74.55 14.42
CA ASP A 421 59.12 73.98 15.16
C ASP A 421 59.26 72.58 15.81
N LYS A 422 58.34 72.18 16.74
CA LYS A 422 58.53 70.93 17.55
C LYS A 422 57.31 70.19 18.24
N THR A 423 56.13 70.78 18.42
CA THR A 423 55.52 70.78 19.79
C THR A 423 54.43 69.73 20.20
N ILE A 424 53.86 68.88 19.33
CA ILE A 424 52.44 68.43 19.53
C ILE A 424 52.16 67.07 20.26
N PHE A 425 53.08 66.10 20.33
CA PHE A 425 52.72 64.66 20.50
C PHE A 425 52.22 64.13 21.87
N VAL A 426 52.44 64.83 22.99
CA VAL A 426 52.56 64.20 24.33
C VAL A 426 51.23 63.77 25.02
N THR A 427 50.05 64.14 24.50
CA THR A 427 48.85 64.38 25.33
C THR A 427 47.86 63.21 25.53
N PHE A 428 48.08 62.01 24.97
CA PHE A 428 47.02 60.98 24.86
C PHE A 428 46.92 59.97 26.02
N LEU A 429 48.04 59.48 26.54
CA LEU A 429 48.10 58.25 27.36
C LEU A 429 47.52 58.37 28.79
N ASP A 430 47.38 59.59 29.33
CA ASP A 430 47.05 59.89 30.73
C ASP A 430 45.60 59.54 31.17
N LYS A 431 44.80 58.89 30.31
CA LYS A 431 43.34 58.70 30.51
C LYS A 431 42.90 57.32 31.04
N LEU A 432 43.53 56.22 30.66
CA LEU A 432 42.99 54.86 30.94
C LEU A 432 43.17 54.44 32.40
N SER A 433 44.25 54.89 33.03
CA SER A 433 44.67 54.59 34.41
C SER A 433 43.58 54.64 35.49
N ARG A 434 42.62 55.55 35.33
CA ARG A 434 41.73 56.08 36.40
C ARG A 434 40.48 55.26 36.68
N VAL A 435 40.30 54.12 36.01
CA VAL A 435 39.02 53.37 36.04
C VAL A 435 39.06 52.15 36.97
N MET A 436 40.24 51.57 37.22
CA MET A 436 40.38 50.31 37.98
C MET A 436 41.04 50.49 39.35
N HIS A 437 41.06 51.73 39.87
CA HIS A 437 41.63 52.10 41.18
C HIS A 437 43.10 51.65 41.37
N MET A 438 43.90 51.83 40.31
CA MET A 438 45.35 51.63 40.27
C MET A 438 46.09 52.91 39.82
N ASP A 439 45.37 54.02 39.69
CA ASP A 439 45.80 55.29 39.13
C ASP A 439 46.92 55.98 39.92
N GLN A 440 47.03 55.68 41.21
CA GLN A 440 48.13 56.15 42.04
C GLN A 440 49.47 55.47 41.74
N ILE A 441 49.47 54.28 41.13
CA ILE A 441 50.67 53.48 40.85
C ILE A 441 51.25 53.81 39.46
N ALA A 442 50.42 54.31 38.54
CA ALA A 442 50.80 54.49 37.13
C ALA A 442 51.84 55.60 36.85
N LYS A 443 52.00 56.58 37.76
CA LYS A 443 52.88 57.74 37.50
C LYS A 443 54.37 57.47 37.73
N ASP A 444 54.70 56.45 38.51
CA ASP A 444 56.08 56.20 38.96
C ASP A 444 56.79 55.09 38.17
N VAL A 445 56.12 54.45 37.20
CA VAL A 445 56.66 53.33 36.39
C VAL A 445 56.97 53.70 34.93
N GLY A 446 56.72 54.95 34.52
CA GLY A 446 56.90 55.41 33.15
C GLY A 446 55.82 54.94 32.18
N VAL A 447 55.95 55.33 30.91
CA VAL A 447 54.95 55.04 29.85
C VAL A 447 54.88 53.54 29.54
N ASP A 448 55.99 52.81 29.69
CA ASP A 448 56.19 51.49 29.11
C ASP A 448 55.79 50.31 30.02
N LEU A 449 55.50 50.56 31.32
CA LEU A 449 55.16 49.53 32.32
C LEU A 449 53.76 49.68 32.94
N HIS A 450 52.90 50.50 32.35
CA HIS A 450 51.58 50.84 32.91
C HIS A 450 50.61 49.63 33.01
N THR A 451 50.82 48.57 32.22
CA THR A 451 49.77 47.59 31.88
C THR A 451 49.63 46.39 32.81
N GLU A 452 50.69 45.98 33.51
CA GLU A 452 50.80 44.61 34.05
C GLU A 452 50.14 44.42 35.43
N SER A 453 50.10 45.48 36.26
CA SER A 453 49.68 45.44 37.67
C SER A 453 48.19 45.14 37.92
N LEU A 454 47.35 45.08 36.88
CA LEU A 454 45.88 45.03 37.01
C LEU A 454 45.29 43.64 37.24
N LEU A 455 46.07 42.57 37.03
CA LEU A 455 45.57 41.19 36.94
C LEU A 455 45.42 40.46 38.29
N LEU A 456 46.21 40.83 39.30
CA LEU A 456 46.47 40.00 40.49
C LEU A 456 45.40 40.07 41.59
N ARG A 457 44.34 40.87 41.42
CA ARG A 457 43.38 41.23 42.49
C ARG A 457 42.15 40.32 42.61
N ALA A 458 41.97 39.37 41.69
CA ALA A 458 40.71 38.61 41.54
C ALA A 458 40.57 37.35 42.44
N GLU A 459 41.67 36.73 42.87
CA GLU A 459 41.64 35.31 43.32
C GLU A 459 41.28 35.07 44.81
N GLN A 460 41.15 36.11 45.64
CA GLN A 460 41.20 35.96 47.11
C GLN A 460 39.88 35.61 47.83
N LEU A 461 38.73 35.56 47.15
CA LEU A 461 37.40 35.69 47.82
C LEU A 461 36.62 34.39 48.14
N ALA A 462 37.14 33.18 47.87
CA ALA A 462 36.28 32.00 47.64
C ALA A 462 36.36 30.82 48.66
N LYS A 463 36.56 31.02 49.98
CA LYS A 463 37.10 29.92 50.84
C LYS A 463 36.67 29.82 52.34
N LEU A 464 35.39 30.00 52.73
CA LEU A 464 35.06 30.27 54.16
C LEU A 464 33.79 29.69 54.86
N GLU A 465 33.03 28.73 54.32
CA GLU A 465 31.62 28.51 54.77
C GLU A 465 31.21 27.06 55.15
N TYR A 466 31.52 26.57 56.38
CA TYR A 466 31.21 25.16 56.76
C TYR A 466 30.78 24.85 58.24
N ASP A 467 31.60 24.17 59.05
CA ASP A 467 31.17 23.24 60.12
C ASP A 467 30.35 23.82 61.31
N LYS A 468 29.04 23.53 61.43
CA LYS A 468 28.27 23.87 62.66
C LYS A 468 26.89 23.20 62.89
N ASN A 469 26.78 21.98 63.47
CA ASN A 469 25.55 21.54 64.19
C ASN A 469 25.66 20.28 65.10
N ILE A 470 24.65 20.08 66.00
CA ILE A 470 24.25 18.88 66.82
C ILE A 470 24.53 18.88 68.36
N ASP A 471 23.55 18.29 69.12
CA ASP A 471 23.49 17.74 70.51
C ASP A 471 22.90 18.49 71.75
N LYS A 472 21.94 17.83 72.47
CA LYS A 472 21.53 17.90 73.93
C LYS A 472 20.01 17.58 74.22
N SER A 473 19.66 16.57 75.05
CA SER A 473 18.40 16.50 75.89
C SER A 473 18.26 15.19 76.74
N ALA A 474 17.94 15.19 78.06
CA ALA A 474 17.72 13.93 78.83
C ALA A 474 17.00 13.91 80.23
N LEU A 475 17.15 14.89 81.15
CA LEU A 475 17.28 14.57 82.61
C LEU A 475 16.02 14.50 83.53
N VAL A 476 14.80 14.86 83.10
CA VAL A 476 13.80 15.50 84.00
C VAL A 476 12.91 14.59 84.92
N TYR A 477 12.81 13.27 84.70
CA TYR A 477 11.51 12.58 84.96
C TYR A 477 11.16 12.02 86.37
N GLN A 478 12.07 11.85 87.33
CA GLN A 478 11.85 10.84 88.41
C GLN A 478 11.11 11.23 89.72
N LEU A 479 11.07 12.49 90.15
CA LEU A 479 10.87 12.81 91.59
C LEU A 479 9.42 12.83 92.14
N GLN A 480 8.38 12.79 91.31
CA GLN A 480 7.00 13.19 91.73
C GLN A 480 6.19 12.18 92.59
N ARG A 481 6.79 11.08 93.08
CA ARG A 481 6.01 9.82 93.30
C ARG A 481 5.60 9.43 94.73
N ARG A 482 6.27 9.88 95.81
CA ARG A 482 6.22 9.16 97.12
C ARG A 482 5.23 9.69 98.18
N VAL A 483 4.93 10.99 98.24
CA VAL A 483 4.32 11.63 99.44
C VAL A 483 2.82 11.34 99.63
N ARG A 484 2.10 10.90 98.59
CA ARG A 484 0.62 10.79 98.60
C ARG A 484 0.01 9.73 99.54
N THR A 485 0.78 8.79 100.10
CA THR A 485 0.28 7.41 100.32
C THR A 485 -0.42 7.11 101.67
N LEU A 486 -0.33 7.96 102.70
CA LEU A 486 -0.68 7.56 104.09
C LEU A 486 -1.83 8.30 104.77
N ARG A 487 -2.13 9.56 104.41
CA ARG A 487 -3.22 10.33 105.05
C ARG A 487 -4.60 9.68 104.82
N ASP A 488 -4.70 8.97 103.70
CA ASP A 488 -5.85 8.24 103.19
C ASP A 488 -6.40 7.12 104.10
N GLN A 489 -5.68 6.68 105.14
CA GLN A 489 -5.96 5.38 105.78
C GLN A 489 -7.08 5.37 106.83
N LEU A 490 -7.26 6.45 107.62
CA LEU A 490 -8.16 6.40 108.78
C LEU A 490 -9.63 6.71 108.44
N GLN A 491 -9.89 7.66 107.53
CA GLN A 491 -11.24 7.96 107.01
C GLN A 491 -11.93 6.75 106.35
N ARG A 492 -11.22 5.64 106.13
CA ARG A 492 -11.75 4.40 105.53
C ARG A 492 -12.69 3.62 106.44
N ARG A 493 -12.64 3.79 107.77
CA ARG A 493 -13.30 2.88 108.72
C ARG A 493 -14.73 3.29 109.09
N ASP A 494 -14.99 4.53 109.48
CA ASP A 494 -16.37 4.96 109.81
C ASP A 494 -17.24 5.06 108.54
N LEU A 495 -16.61 5.51 107.44
CA LEU A 495 -17.14 5.39 106.08
C LEU A 495 -17.63 3.97 105.77
N HIS A 496 -17.01 2.92 106.33
CA HIS A 496 -17.35 1.53 106.08
C HIS A 496 -18.72 1.11 106.68
N LEU A 497 -19.13 1.68 107.82
CA LEU A 497 -20.39 1.29 108.48
C LEU A 497 -21.61 2.00 107.86
N ASP A 498 -21.48 3.28 107.53
CA ASP A 498 -22.48 4.00 106.74
C ASP A 498 -22.58 3.45 105.31
N LEU A 499 -21.46 3.00 104.73
CA LEU A 499 -21.47 2.19 103.51
C LEU A 499 -22.28 0.91 103.68
N LEU A 500 -22.13 0.16 104.78
CA LEU A 500 -22.87 -1.10 104.97
C LEU A 500 -24.39 -0.90 105.10
N ARG A 501 -24.86 0.13 105.82
CA ARG A 501 -26.30 0.42 105.92
C ARG A 501 -26.87 0.92 104.60
N ARG A 502 -26.20 1.86 103.91
CA ARG A 502 -26.58 2.27 102.55
C ARG A 502 -26.58 1.08 101.59
N LYS A 503 -25.58 0.21 101.67
CA LYS A 503 -25.44 -0.99 100.82
C LYS A 503 -26.61 -1.96 100.97
N ILE A 504 -27.28 -2.05 102.13
CA ILE A 504 -28.49 -2.88 102.28
C ILE A 504 -29.69 -2.22 101.60
N SER A 505 -29.98 -0.92 101.85
CA SER A 505 -31.08 -0.22 101.15
C SER A 505 -30.89 -0.24 99.63
N VAL A 506 -29.66 0.03 99.18
CA VAL A 506 -29.25 -0.05 97.77
C VAL A 506 -29.32 -1.48 97.23
N GLN A 507 -29.15 -2.52 98.05
CA GLN A 507 -29.33 -3.91 97.61
C GLN A 507 -30.81 -4.23 97.39
N ASP A 508 -31.70 -3.82 98.30
CA ASP A 508 -33.14 -4.04 98.16
C ASP A 508 -33.73 -3.25 96.98
N GLU A 509 -33.35 -1.97 96.86
CA GLU A 509 -33.65 -1.14 95.69
C GLU A 509 -33.06 -1.77 94.40
N SER A 510 -31.81 -2.28 94.45
CA SER A 510 -31.19 -2.99 93.33
C SER A 510 -31.96 -4.25 92.94
N THR A 511 -32.54 -5.02 93.87
CA THR A 511 -33.34 -6.20 93.50
C THR A 511 -34.63 -5.82 92.80
N LYS A 512 -35.37 -4.83 93.29
CA LYS A 512 -36.61 -4.33 92.66
C LYS A 512 -36.32 -3.72 91.29
N LEU A 513 -35.27 -2.89 91.20
CA LEU A 513 -34.81 -2.32 89.94
C LEU A 513 -34.34 -3.42 88.97
N ARG A 514 -33.67 -4.47 89.44
CA ARG A 514 -33.25 -5.61 88.62
C ARG A 514 -34.45 -6.36 88.04
N THR A 515 -35.49 -6.62 88.82
CA THR A 515 -36.72 -7.26 88.28
C THR A 515 -37.43 -6.38 87.26
N LEU A 516 -37.46 -5.06 87.45
CA LEU A 516 -38.01 -4.13 86.46
C LEU A 516 -37.15 -4.12 85.18
N LEU A 517 -35.84 -3.97 85.32
CA LEU A 517 -34.87 -4.01 84.22
C LEU A 517 -34.89 -5.36 83.48
N GLU A 518 -35.18 -6.48 84.15
CA GLU A 518 -35.36 -7.78 83.51
C GLU A 518 -36.62 -7.80 82.63
N THR A 519 -37.74 -7.23 83.09
CA THR A 519 -38.95 -7.09 82.25
C THR A 519 -38.74 -6.11 81.09
N GLU A 520 -38.11 -4.94 81.32
CA GLU A 520 -37.79 -3.97 80.27
C GLU A 520 -36.80 -4.55 79.25
N ARG A 521 -35.78 -5.30 79.71
CA ARG A 521 -34.84 -6.04 78.87
C ARG A 521 -35.56 -7.05 78.00
N ASP A 522 -36.52 -7.78 78.52
CA ASP A 522 -37.19 -8.84 77.76
C ASP A 522 -38.24 -8.29 76.77
N GLU A 523 -38.90 -7.18 77.10
CA GLU A 523 -39.64 -6.41 76.09
C GLU A 523 -38.73 -5.78 75.02
N ALA A 524 -37.56 -5.26 75.42
CA ALA A 524 -36.57 -4.73 74.49
C ALA A 524 -36.01 -5.84 73.59
N ASN A 525 -35.78 -7.04 74.12
CA ASN A 525 -35.39 -8.24 73.37
C ASN A 525 -36.48 -8.65 72.36
N ILE A 526 -37.76 -8.59 72.73
CA ILE A 526 -38.87 -8.88 71.80
C ILE A 526 -38.97 -7.80 70.71
N ARG A 527 -38.82 -6.52 71.06
CA ARG A 527 -38.76 -5.41 70.10
C ARG A 527 -37.56 -5.54 69.15
N ALA A 528 -36.37 -5.82 69.68
CA ALA A 528 -35.16 -6.07 68.91
C ALA A 528 -35.32 -7.27 67.96
N LYS A 529 -35.90 -8.39 68.41
CA LYS A 529 -36.19 -9.56 67.53
C LYS A 529 -37.20 -9.24 66.42
N LYS A 530 -38.18 -8.36 66.66
CA LYS A 530 -39.11 -7.88 65.61
C LYS A 530 -38.40 -6.96 64.61
N LEU A 531 -37.61 -6.01 65.10
CA LEU A 531 -36.82 -5.08 64.26
C LEU A 531 -35.75 -5.84 63.45
N GLN A 532 -35.10 -6.84 64.02
CA GLN A 532 -34.15 -7.70 63.32
C GLN A 532 -34.82 -8.40 62.13
N LYS A 533 -35.98 -9.04 62.33
CA LYS A 533 -36.73 -9.67 61.21
C LYS A 533 -37.17 -8.68 60.12
N GLN A 534 -37.41 -7.41 60.48
CA GLN A 534 -37.69 -6.35 59.51
C GLN A 534 -36.42 -5.91 58.78
N LEU A 535 -35.29 -5.81 59.47
CA LEU A 535 -33.97 -5.54 58.89
C LEU A 535 -33.54 -6.66 57.95
N ASP A 536 -33.68 -7.93 58.36
CA ASP A 536 -33.38 -9.12 57.54
C ASP A 536 -34.17 -9.09 56.23
N LYS A 537 -35.49 -8.79 56.30
CA LYS A 537 -36.34 -8.66 55.12
C LYS A 537 -35.95 -7.48 54.23
N ALA A 538 -35.72 -6.31 54.81
CA ALA A 538 -35.30 -5.12 54.07
C ALA A 538 -33.91 -5.32 53.41
N GLN A 539 -33.02 -6.05 54.07
CA GLN A 539 -31.69 -6.39 53.57
C GLN A 539 -31.74 -7.43 52.45
N LEU A 540 -32.64 -8.42 52.53
CA LEU A 540 -32.94 -9.32 51.41
C LEU A 540 -33.45 -8.54 50.18
N GLN A 541 -34.47 -7.70 50.36
CA GLN A 541 -35.00 -6.86 49.29
C GLN A 541 -33.93 -5.91 48.70
N LEU A 542 -33.04 -5.37 49.55
CA LEU A 542 -31.90 -4.57 49.10
C LEU A 542 -30.89 -5.41 48.29
N THR A 543 -30.67 -6.69 48.63
CA THR A 543 -29.84 -7.59 47.80
C THR A 543 -30.50 -7.98 46.48
N GLU A 544 -31.82 -8.17 46.45
CA GLU A 544 -32.60 -8.44 45.24
C GLU A 544 -32.56 -7.23 44.28
N CYS A 545 -32.84 -6.02 44.77
CA CYS A 545 -32.71 -4.81 43.95
C CYS A 545 -31.26 -4.56 43.50
N ARG A 546 -30.26 -4.89 44.33
CA ARG A 546 -28.83 -4.85 43.91
C ARG A 546 -28.47 -5.93 42.88
N ALA A 547 -29.21 -7.03 42.79
CA ALA A 547 -29.07 -8.00 41.71
C ALA A 547 -29.68 -7.44 40.42
N GLN A 548 -30.94 -7.02 40.47
CA GLN A 548 -31.63 -6.39 39.33
C GLN A 548 -30.85 -5.20 38.74
N ILE A 549 -30.22 -4.35 39.58
CA ILE A 549 -29.37 -3.25 39.13
C ILE A 549 -28.07 -3.72 38.45
N ARG A 550 -27.51 -4.88 38.83
CA ARG A 550 -26.37 -5.48 38.12
C ARG A 550 -26.81 -6.07 36.79
N ASP A 551 -27.93 -6.77 36.77
CA ASP A 551 -28.43 -7.46 35.59
C ASP A 551 -28.89 -6.46 34.51
N LEU A 552 -29.55 -5.35 34.91
CA LEU A 552 -29.86 -4.22 34.04
C LEU A 552 -28.61 -3.48 33.54
N LYS A 553 -27.51 -3.45 34.31
CA LYS A 553 -26.23 -2.87 33.86
C LYS A 553 -25.53 -3.76 32.83
N LEU A 554 -25.61 -5.09 32.98
CA LEU A 554 -25.13 -6.04 31.98
C LEU A 554 -25.92 -5.88 30.68
N GLN A 555 -27.25 -5.93 30.74
CA GLN A 555 -28.13 -5.72 29.58
C GLN A 555 -27.87 -4.37 28.88
N LEU A 556 -27.57 -3.30 29.63
CA LEU A 556 -27.22 -2.00 29.07
C LEU A 556 -25.83 -2.00 28.38
N SER A 557 -24.88 -2.80 28.87
CA SER A 557 -23.59 -3.03 28.20
C SER A 557 -23.79 -3.83 26.91
N ASP A 558 -24.51 -4.96 26.99
CA ASP A 558 -24.80 -5.82 25.84
C ASP A 558 -25.53 -5.07 24.73
N ALA A 559 -26.49 -4.19 25.09
CA ALA A 559 -27.18 -3.30 24.16
C ALA A 559 -26.24 -2.22 23.57
N GLY A 560 -25.24 -1.76 24.34
CA GLY A 560 -24.17 -0.88 23.88
C GLY A 560 -23.30 -1.55 22.82
N ASP A 561 -22.89 -2.80 23.04
CA ASP A 561 -22.06 -3.58 22.12
C ASP A 561 -22.84 -4.00 20.86
N CYS A 562 -24.13 -4.33 21.00
CA CYS A 562 -25.04 -4.51 19.86
C CYS A 562 -25.18 -3.24 19.02
N LYS A 563 -25.23 -2.05 19.66
CA LYS A 563 -25.26 -0.76 18.97
C LYS A 563 -23.93 -0.45 18.29
N LEU A 564 -22.80 -0.72 18.94
CA LEU A 564 -21.46 -0.52 18.38
C LEU A 564 -21.25 -1.38 17.12
N THR A 565 -21.50 -2.68 17.22
CA THR A 565 -21.39 -3.61 16.07
C THR A 565 -22.37 -3.28 14.95
N SER A 566 -23.56 -2.75 15.26
CA SER A 566 -24.48 -2.22 14.24
C SER A 566 -23.93 -0.98 13.52
N LEU A 567 -23.24 -0.07 14.22
CA LEU A 567 -22.62 1.12 13.63
C LEU A 567 -21.36 0.77 12.81
N GLU A 568 -20.61 -0.24 13.22
CA GLU A 568 -19.49 -0.78 12.44
C GLU A 568 -19.96 -1.45 11.15
N ARG A 569 -21.06 -2.21 11.20
CA ARG A 569 -21.72 -2.77 10.01
C ARG A 569 -22.22 -1.67 9.07
N ALA A 570 -22.83 -0.60 9.59
CA ALA A 570 -23.25 0.55 8.79
C ALA A 570 -22.07 1.21 8.05
N LYS A 571 -21.00 1.59 8.78
CA LYS A 571 -19.77 2.13 8.17
C LYS A 571 -19.18 1.19 7.11
N LYS A 572 -19.26 -0.13 7.35
CA LYS A 572 -18.76 -1.13 6.40
C LYS A 572 -19.61 -1.21 5.12
N ILE A 573 -20.90 -0.93 5.20
CA ILE A 573 -21.79 -0.79 4.04
C ILE A 573 -21.40 0.48 3.27
N ASP A 574 -21.29 1.64 3.92
CA ASP A 574 -20.88 2.90 3.27
C ASP A 574 -19.56 2.76 2.47
N ASP A 575 -18.58 2.05 3.03
CA ASP A 575 -17.28 1.80 2.39
C ASP A 575 -17.34 0.76 1.25
N LEU A 576 -18.32 -0.14 1.27
CA LEU A 576 -18.58 -1.06 0.15
C LEU A 576 -19.35 -0.36 -0.97
N GLU A 577 -20.28 0.54 -0.65
CA GLU A 577 -21.01 1.35 -1.62
C GLU A 577 -20.08 2.31 -2.38
N LYS A 578 -19.16 3.00 -1.69
CA LYS A 578 -18.11 3.83 -2.34
C LYS A 578 -17.29 3.02 -3.34
N ARG A 579 -16.81 1.84 -2.93
CA ARG A 579 -16.02 0.94 -3.80
C ARG A 579 -16.83 0.38 -4.96
N LEU A 580 -18.14 0.15 -4.77
CA LEU A 580 -19.04 -0.24 -5.85
C LEU A 580 -19.14 0.88 -6.89
N VAL A 581 -19.38 2.12 -6.47
CA VAL A 581 -19.43 3.29 -7.35
C VAL A 581 -18.10 3.51 -8.09
N GLU A 582 -16.96 3.41 -7.41
CA GLU A 582 -15.63 3.47 -8.04
C GLU A 582 -15.45 2.37 -9.11
N SER A 583 -15.83 1.13 -8.78
CA SER A 583 -15.79 -0.02 -9.70
C SER A 583 -16.73 0.16 -10.89
N GLU A 584 -17.91 0.73 -10.71
CA GLU A 584 -18.85 1.05 -11.78
C GLU A 584 -18.34 2.18 -12.68
N MET A 585 -17.75 3.23 -12.12
CA MET A 585 -17.09 4.29 -12.89
C MET A 585 -15.93 3.74 -13.71
N LEU A 586 -15.14 2.82 -13.15
CA LEU A 586 -14.04 2.15 -13.84
C LEU A 586 -14.55 1.22 -14.95
N ARG A 587 -15.59 0.42 -14.69
CA ARG A 587 -16.31 -0.40 -15.68
C ARG A 587 -16.82 0.45 -16.84
N MET A 588 -17.40 1.62 -16.57
CA MET A 588 -17.89 2.56 -17.59
C MET A 588 -16.74 3.17 -18.40
N ARG A 589 -15.61 3.50 -17.78
CA ARG A 589 -14.40 3.97 -18.49
C ARG A 589 -13.84 2.89 -19.42
N PHE A 590 -13.68 1.65 -18.96
CA PHE A 590 -13.20 0.55 -19.79
C PHE A 590 -14.18 0.17 -20.90
N SER A 591 -15.50 0.17 -20.63
CA SER A 591 -16.53 -0.05 -21.64
C SER A 591 -16.42 0.96 -22.79
N ARG A 592 -16.30 2.27 -22.47
CA ARG A 592 -16.04 3.32 -23.48
C ARG A 592 -14.75 3.08 -24.27
N LYS A 593 -13.64 2.72 -23.58
CA LYS A 593 -12.36 2.43 -24.25
C LYS A 593 -12.48 1.22 -25.20
N VAL A 594 -13.22 0.18 -24.82
CA VAL A 594 -13.49 -0.99 -25.69
C VAL A 594 -14.32 -0.61 -26.91
N THR A 595 -15.32 0.28 -26.78
CA THR A 595 -16.05 0.81 -27.94
C THR A 595 -15.13 1.55 -28.90
N VAL A 596 -14.33 2.50 -28.42
CA VAL A 596 -13.39 3.28 -29.25
C VAL A 596 -12.36 2.36 -29.94
N LEU A 597 -11.82 1.36 -29.23
CA LEU A 597 -10.89 0.39 -29.82
C LEU A 597 -11.55 -0.49 -30.88
N LYS A 598 -12.84 -0.83 -30.74
CA LYS A 598 -13.59 -1.55 -31.79
C LYS A 598 -13.83 -0.67 -33.02
N GLU A 599 -14.12 0.61 -32.83
CA GLU A 599 -14.29 1.57 -33.93
C GLU A 599 -12.98 1.81 -34.68
N GLN A 600 -11.86 1.97 -33.95
CA GLN A 600 -10.51 2.08 -34.53
C GLN A 600 -10.06 0.80 -35.25
N LEU A 601 -10.33 -0.38 -34.70
CA LEU A 601 -10.05 -1.65 -35.37
C LEU A 601 -10.87 -1.79 -36.66
N LYS A 602 -12.15 -1.37 -36.62
CA LYS A 602 -13.02 -1.38 -37.80
C LYS A 602 -12.49 -0.44 -38.87
N SER A 603 -12.22 0.84 -38.56
CA SER A 603 -11.72 1.79 -39.57
C SER A 603 -10.37 1.39 -40.15
N THR A 604 -9.49 0.77 -39.35
CA THR A 604 -8.22 0.19 -39.84
C THR A 604 -8.46 -0.99 -40.79
N SER A 605 -9.42 -1.87 -40.48
CA SER A 605 -9.81 -2.97 -41.37
C SER A 605 -10.48 -2.48 -42.65
N ASP A 606 -11.33 -1.46 -42.58
CA ASP A 606 -12.02 -0.87 -43.72
C ASP A 606 -10.99 -0.19 -44.65
N CYS A 607 -10.02 0.55 -44.09
CA CYS A 607 -8.89 1.13 -44.84
C CYS A 607 -8.01 0.05 -45.51
N HIS A 608 -7.62 -0.99 -44.77
CA HIS A 608 -6.81 -2.08 -45.32
C HIS A 608 -7.53 -2.83 -46.45
N ASN A 609 -8.85 -3.03 -46.34
CA ASN A 609 -9.66 -3.59 -47.42
C ASN A 609 -9.70 -2.67 -48.64
N GLN A 610 -9.82 -1.35 -48.44
CA GLN A 610 -9.78 -0.36 -49.52
C GLN A 610 -8.41 -0.39 -50.24
N ASP A 611 -7.31 -0.28 -49.49
CA ASP A 611 -5.93 -0.37 -50.02
C ASP A 611 -5.70 -1.68 -50.77
N LYS A 612 -6.22 -2.80 -50.25
CA LYS A 612 -6.15 -4.09 -50.93
C LYS A 612 -6.91 -4.08 -52.26
N THR A 613 -8.16 -3.59 -52.30
CA THR A 613 -8.92 -3.51 -53.56
C THR A 613 -8.28 -2.58 -54.59
N LEU A 614 -7.66 -1.49 -54.14
CA LEU A 614 -6.90 -0.57 -54.99
C LEU A 614 -5.65 -1.24 -55.56
N ASN A 615 -4.84 -1.88 -54.72
CA ASN A 615 -3.66 -2.64 -55.17
C ASN A 615 -4.02 -3.80 -56.10
N GLU A 616 -5.11 -4.53 -55.84
CA GLU A 616 -5.62 -5.57 -56.76
C GLU A 616 -6.05 -4.99 -58.11
N HIS A 617 -6.56 -3.75 -58.15
CA HIS A 617 -6.90 -3.06 -59.39
C HIS A 617 -5.63 -2.59 -60.14
N THR A 618 -4.68 -1.96 -59.46
CA THR A 618 -3.39 -1.56 -60.05
C THR A 618 -2.61 -2.77 -60.57
N MET A 619 -2.61 -3.90 -59.84
CA MET A 619 -2.00 -5.14 -60.30
C MET A 619 -2.67 -5.72 -61.54
N ARG A 620 -4.00 -5.58 -61.69
CA ARG A 620 -4.70 -5.96 -62.93
C ARG A 620 -4.28 -5.09 -64.11
N VAL A 621 -4.29 -3.76 -63.95
CA VAL A 621 -3.82 -2.82 -64.99
C VAL A 621 -2.37 -3.13 -65.42
N LEU A 622 -1.46 -3.36 -64.46
CA LEU A 622 -0.08 -3.72 -64.77
C LEU A 622 0.07 -5.12 -65.42
N GLN A 623 -0.86 -6.05 -65.18
CA GLN A 623 -0.90 -7.34 -65.86
C GLN A 623 -1.40 -7.21 -67.30
N ASP A 624 -2.38 -6.34 -67.54
CA ASP A 624 -2.90 -6.02 -68.87
C ASP A 624 -1.84 -5.27 -69.70
N ASP A 625 -1.19 -4.25 -69.12
CA ASP A 625 -0.06 -3.52 -69.74
C ASP A 625 1.11 -4.45 -70.06
N LEU A 626 1.53 -5.31 -69.11
CA LEU A 626 2.59 -6.29 -69.34
C LEU A 626 2.22 -7.29 -70.45
N SER A 627 0.94 -7.63 -70.59
CA SER A 627 0.45 -8.51 -71.65
C SER A 627 0.45 -7.79 -73.01
N SER A 628 0.06 -6.52 -73.05
CA SER A 628 0.17 -5.64 -74.22
C SER A 628 1.63 -5.46 -74.67
N VAL A 629 2.56 -5.18 -73.75
CA VAL A 629 4.00 -5.05 -74.04
C VAL A 629 4.60 -6.36 -74.53
N LYS A 630 4.22 -7.52 -73.96
CA LYS A 630 4.64 -8.84 -74.46
C LYS A 630 4.15 -9.09 -75.89
N PHE A 631 2.90 -8.72 -76.19
CA PHE A 631 2.34 -8.81 -77.53
C PHE A 631 3.10 -7.91 -78.53
N GLN A 632 3.32 -6.64 -78.18
CA GLN A 632 4.10 -5.69 -78.99
C GLN A 632 5.54 -6.17 -79.22
N LEU A 633 6.21 -6.71 -78.19
CA LEU A 633 7.55 -7.28 -78.32
C LEU A 633 7.58 -8.50 -79.25
N SER A 634 6.54 -9.35 -79.21
CA SER A 634 6.42 -10.47 -80.15
C SER A 634 6.21 -10.02 -81.60
N GLU A 635 5.48 -8.92 -81.81
CA GLU A 635 5.34 -8.26 -83.11
C GLU A 635 6.66 -7.66 -83.62
N VAL A 636 7.41 -6.97 -82.75
CA VAL A 636 8.74 -6.43 -83.09
C VAL A 636 9.69 -7.56 -83.48
N LYS A 637 9.76 -8.63 -82.67
CA LYS A 637 10.61 -9.79 -82.97
C LYS A 637 10.21 -10.49 -84.28
N ARG A 638 8.92 -10.56 -84.61
CA ARG A 638 8.44 -11.10 -85.89
C ARG A 638 8.91 -10.26 -87.08
N ARG A 639 8.94 -8.93 -86.94
CA ARG A 639 9.46 -8.00 -87.96
C ARG A 639 10.98 -8.06 -88.07
N GLU A 640 11.68 -8.13 -86.94
CA GLU A 640 13.14 -8.33 -86.85
C GLU A 640 13.59 -9.59 -87.60
N CYS A 641 12.96 -10.74 -87.33
CA CYS A 641 13.26 -11.99 -88.06
C CYS A 641 13.03 -11.83 -89.58
N SER A 642 11.95 -11.15 -89.97
CA SER A 642 11.63 -10.89 -91.38
C SER A 642 12.67 -9.98 -92.06
N LEU A 643 13.25 -9.03 -91.32
CA LEU A 643 14.32 -8.16 -91.80
C LEU A 643 15.68 -8.88 -91.83
N GLU A 644 15.96 -9.77 -90.88
CA GLU A 644 17.12 -10.66 -90.94
C GLU A 644 17.06 -11.59 -92.16
N ASP A 645 15.92 -12.25 -92.41
CA ASP A 645 15.77 -13.15 -93.55
C ASP A 645 15.86 -12.40 -94.90
N LEU A 646 15.35 -11.16 -94.96
CA LEU A 646 15.61 -10.26 -96.08
C LEU A 646 17.11 -9.94 -96.22
N ARG A 647 17.81 -9.56 -95.13
CA ARG A 647 19.25 -9.27 -95.14
C ARG A 647 20.07 -10.47 -95.59
N ARG A 648 19.79 -11.68 -95.08
CA ARG A 648 20.41 -12.95 -95.48
C ARG A 648 20.21 -13.23 -96.97
N THR A 649 18.98 -13.04 -97.47
CA THR A 649 18.64 -13.20 -98.89
C THR A 649 19.42 -12.22 -99.76
N VAL A 650 19.52 -10.95 -99.35
CA VAL A 650 20.29 -9.90 -100.05
C VAL A 650 21.79 -10.20 -100.06
N ILE A 651 22.38 -10.63 -98.93
CA ILE A 651 23.79 -11.06 -98.85
C ILE A 651 24.08 -12.20 -99.84
N SER A 652 23.20 -13.21 -99.89
CA SER A 652 23.29 -14.35 -100.79
C SER A 652 23.22 -13.93 -102.27
N LEU A 653 22.28 -13.06 -102.63
CA LEU A 653 22.13 -12.52 -103.99
C LEU A 653 23.33 -11.66 -104.43
N LEU A 654 24.02 -11.02 -103.49
CA LEU A 654 25.16 -10.14 -103.76
C LEU A 654 26.51 -10.85 -103.71
N ALA A 655 26.55 -12.15 -103.38
CA ALA A 655 27.78 -12.89 -103.06
C ALA A 655 28.68 -12.09 -102.10
N LEU A 656 28.14 -11.77 -100.92
CA LEU A 656 28.85 -11.17 -99.80
C LEU A 656 28.99 -12.19 -98.66
N ASP A 657 29.90 -11.94 -97.72
CA ASP A 657 29.97 -12.75 -96.50
C ASP A 657 28.77 -12.44 -95.59
N SER A 658 28.31 -13.46 -94.88
CA SER A 658 27.36 -13.39 -93.77
C SER A 658 27.66 -12.27 -92.75
N SER A 659 28.94 -12.03 -92.49
CA SER A 659 29.43 -11.03 -91.53
C SER A 659 29.60 -9.61 -92.09
N CYS A 660 29.28 -9.37 -93.37
CA CYS A 660 29.44 -8.03 -93.96
C CYS A 660 28.51 -6.99 -93.30
N THR A 661 29.00 -5.77 -93.18
CA THR A 661 28.22 -4.65 -92.63
C THR A 661 27.13 -4.21 -93.61
N ASP A 662 26.05 -3.62 -93.09
CA ASP A 662 24.97 -3.11 -93.94
C ASP A 662 25.44 -1.96 -94.84
N TYR A 663 26.54 -1.28 -94.47
CA TYR A 663 27.24 -0.34 -95.34
C TYR A 663 27.89 -1.04 -96.56
N GLU A 664 28.52 -2.20 -96.38
CA GLU A 664 29.09 -2.98 -97.48
C GLU A 664 27.99 -3.56 -98.38
N ILE A 665 26.89 -4.05 -97.81
CA ILE A 665 25.68 -4.44 -98.56
C ILE A 665 25.20 -3.27 -99.41
N THR A 666 24.97 -2.11 -98.77
CA THR A 666 24.50 -0.89 -99.44
C THR A 666 25.48 -0.40 -100.50
N SER A 667 26.80 -0.50 -100.26
CA SER A 667 27.85 -0.14 -101.22
C SER A 667 27.89 -1.09 -102.42
N LYS A 668 27.76 -2.41 -102.19
CA LYS A 668 27.70 -3.44 -103.24
C LYS A 668 26.44 -3.27 -104.10
N ILE A 669 25.27 -3.05 -103.49
CA ILE A 669 24.02 -2.70 -104.19
C ILE A 669 24.18 -1.40 -104.97
N THR A 670 24.69 -0.32 -104.35
CA THR A 670 24.84 0.98 -105.01
C THR A 670 25.77 0.89 -106.21
N LYS A 671 26.86 0.11 -106.12
CA LYS A 671 27.75 -0.18 -107.25
C LYS A 671 27.07 -1.05 -108.31
N LEU A 672 26.27 -2.05 -107.94
CA LEU A 672 25.48 -2.84 -108.89
C LEU A 672 24.39 -2.02 -109.59
N VAL A 673 23.72 -1.11 -108.89
CA VAL A 673 22.70 -0.20 -109.44
C VAL A 673 23.35 0.90 -110.29
N ALA A 674 24.55 1.38 -109.92
CA ALA A 674 25.35 2.28 -110.75
C ALA A 674 25.81 1.58 -112.03
N ALA A 675 26.43 0.39 -111.92
CA ALA A 675 26.84 -0.41 -113.08
C ALA A 675 25.65 -0.83 -113.94
N HIS A 676 24.49 -1.18 -113.36
CA HIS A 676 23.25 -1.44 -114.10
C HIS A 676 22.70 -0.17 -114.75
N ARG A 677 22.82 1.02 -114.13
CA ARG A 677 22.50 2.30 -114.77
C ARG A 677 23.43 2.59 -115.94
N GLU A 678 24.73 2.43 -115.78
CA GLU A 678 25.72 2.61 -116.86
C GLU A 678 25.50 1.61 -117.99
N PHE A 679 25.26 0.33 -117.67
CA PHE A 679 24.89 -0.70 -118.64
C PHE A 679 23.54 -0.39 -119.32
N SER A 680 22.55 0.13 -118.58
CA SER A 680 21.28 0.60 -119.16
C SER A 680 21.47 1.82 -120.07
N ILE A 681 22.40 2.73 -119.74
CA ILE A 681 22.73 3.91 -120.55
C ILE A 681 23.52 3.51 -121.81
N LEU A 682 24.34 2.47 -121.73
CA LEU A 682 25.01 1.85 -122.88
C LEU A 682 24.03 1.06 -123.75
N SER A 683 23.12 0.29 -123.15
CA SER A 683 22.04 -0.45 -123.84
C SER A 683 21.06 0.51 -124.54
N LYS A 684 20.80 1.69 -123.95
CA LYS A 684 20.04 2.79 -124.56
C LYS A 684 20.75 3.48 -125.74
N ARG A 685 21.90 2.99 -126.20
CA ARG A 685 22.45 3.35 -127.52
C ARG A 685 21.90 2.49 -128.67
N TYR A 686 21.11 1.46 -128.37
CA TYR A 686 20.51 0.59 -129.38
C TYR A 686 18.97 0.54 -129.37
N ASP A 687 18.31 0.97 -128.29
CA ASP A 687 16.84 1.13 -128.26
C ASP A 687 16.41 2.46 -127.62
N ASP A 688 15.67 3.23 -128.43
CA ASP A 688 14.81 4.37 -128.14
C ASP A 688 13.70 4.30 -129.24
N PRO A 689 12.41 4.62 -129.02
CA PRO A 689 11.97 5.60 -128.03
C PRO A 689 10.60 5.37 -127.32
N LEU A 690 10.30 6.35 -126.46
CA LEU A 690 8.98 6.84 -125.97
C LEU A 690 8.33 6.23 -124.69
N PRO A 691 7.52 7.05 -123.97
CA PRO A 691 7.25 6.87 -122.54
C PRO A 691 5.73 6.91 -122.21
N PRO A 692 5.25 7.69 -121.22
CA PRO A 692 4.94 7.19 -119.88
C PRO A 692 3.43 7.22 -119.57
N TYR A 693 3.02 6.61 -118.45
CA TYR A 693 1.77 6.99 -117.78
C TYR A 693 1.94 7.14 -116.27
N VAL A 694 1.30 8.19 -115.75
CA VAL A 694 1.31 8.62 -114.34
C VAL A 694 -0.08 8.37 -113.77
N HIS A 695 -0.17 7.98 -112.49
CA HIS A 695 -1.40 8.12 -111.70
C HIS A 695 -1.10 8.68 -110.31
N HIS A 696 -2.06 9.43 -109.76
CA HIS A 696 -1.90 10.26 -108.56
C HIS A 696 -2.60 9.69 -107.31
N LEU A 697 -2.05 10.06 -106.14
CA LEU A 697 -2.66 10.41 -104.84
C LEU A 697 -4.18 10.18 -104.60
N PRO A 698 -4.56 9.84 -103.34
CA PRO A 698 -5.08 10.90 -102.45
C PRO A 698 -4.69 10.83 -100.95
N PRO A 699 -4.72 11.97 -100.21
CA PRO A 699 -4.85 12.09 -98.72
C PRO A 699 -6.35 12.30 -98.32
N PRO A 700 -6.78 12.61 -97.05
CA PRO A 700 -6.10 12.87 -95.76
C PRO A 700 -6.53 11.84 -94.65
N SER A 701 -6.91 12.07 -93.35
CA SER A 701 -7.20 13.25 -92.50
C SER A 701 -7.16 13.03 -90.96
N GLU A 702 -7.17 14.18 -90.26
CA GLU A 702 -7.75 14.57 -88.95
C GLU A 702 -9.10 13.91 -88.53
N SER A 703 -9.63 13.97 -87.29
CA SER A 703 -9.13 14.35 -85.93
C SER A 703 -10.23 14.07 -84.84
N SER A 704 -10.02 14.56 -83.59
CA SER A 704 -11.04 14.93 -82.57
C SER A 704 -11.57 13.91 -81.54
N ASP A 705 -11.16 14.15 -80.29
CA ASP A 705 -11.89 13.94 -79.00
C ASP A 705 -12.92 15.11 -78.79
N PRO A 706 -13.65 15.32 -77.65
CA PRO A 706 -13.91 14.52 -76.43
C PRO A 706 -15.41 14.58 -75.95
N THR A 707 -15.68 14.44 -74.63
CA THR A 707 -16.89 14.87 -73.83
C THR A 707 -18.16 13.98 -73.87
N THR A 708 -19.04 13.86 -72.83
CA THR A 708 -19.09 14.29 -71.39
C THR A 708 -20.14 13.47 -70.60
N MET A 709 -20.18 13.62 -69.25
CA MET A 709 -21.30 13.61 -68.26
C MET A 709 -22.68 13.00 -68.65
N ASP A 710 -23.43 12.32 -67.76
CA ASP A 710 -24.08 12.93 -66.56
C ASP A 710 -24.63 11.90 -65.54
N ASP A 711 -25.07 12.40 -64.37
CA ASP A 711 -25.63 11.66 -63.22
C ASP A 711 -27.08 11.15 -63.39
N PHE A 712 -27.50 10.19 -62.55
CA PHE A 712 -28.90 10.09 -62.08
C PHE A 712 -29.04 9.39 -60.70
N GLU A 713 -29.79 10.01 -59.78
CA GLU A 713 -30.06 9.52 -58.41
C GLU A 713 -31.46 8.86 -58.23
N ILE A 714 -31.71 8.37 -57.01
CA ILE A 714 -33.00 8.11 -56.33
C ILE A 714 -33.87 6.91 -56.82
N LEU A 715 -33.88 5.79 -56.07
CA LEU A 715 -35.01 5.48 -55.15
C LEU A 715 -34.84 4.23 -54.23
N ASN A 716 -34.56 4.49 -52.96
CA ASN A 716 -35.20 3.95 -51.74
C ASN A 716 -36.26 2.81 -51.85
N ASN A 717 -36.09 1.67 -51.15
CA ASN A 717 -37.06 1.21 -50.13
C ASN A 717 -36.72 -0.03 -49.25
N ALA A 718 -37.47 -0.11 -48.13
CA ALA A 718 -37.94 -1.29 -47.36
C ALA A 718 -37.09 -1.94 -46.23
N TYR A 719 -37.85 -2.41 -45.21
CA TYR A 719 -37.51 -3.23 -44.03
C TYR A 719 -36.72 -2.54 -42.87
N ASN A 720 -37.05 -2.73 -41.58
CA ASN A 720 -38.17 -3.48 -40.95
C ASN A 720 -38.63 -2.88 -39.59
N LYS A 721 -39.68 -3.49 -39.02
CA LYS A 721 -40.54 -3.07 -37.89
C LYS A 721 -39.86 -2.86 -36.52
N ARG A 722 -40.50 -2.02 -35.70
CA ARG A 722 -40.40 -1.97 -34.22
C ARG A 722 -40.62 -3.35 -33.55
N PRO A 723 -40.21 -3.51 -32.29
CA PRO A 723 -41.26 -3.52 -31.25
C PRO A 723 -40.97 -2.60 -30.04
N LEU A 724 -42.02 -2.10 -29.40
CA LEU A 724 -41.95 -1.52 -28.06
C LEU A 724 -41.85 -2.65 -27.01
N ARG A 725 -41.15 -2.39 -25.91
CA ARG A 725 -41.42 -3.02 -24.61
C ARG A 725 -41.58 -1.96 -23.53
N LYS A 726 -42.38 -2.29 -22.52
CA LYS A 726 -42.67 -1.43 -21.37
C LYS A 726 -41.51 -1.47 -20.38
N THR A 727 -41.17 -0.31 -19.85
CA THR A 727 -40.93 -0.07 -18.41
C THR A 727 -41.68 1.21 -18.08
#